data_AF-A0A1V9ZRT6-F1
#
_entry.id   AF-A0A1V9ZRT6-F1
#
_cell.length_a   1.000
_cell.length_b   1.000
_cell.length_c   1.000
_cell.angle_alpha   90.00
_cell.angle_beta   90.00
_cell.angle_gamma   90.00
#
_symmetry.space_group_name_H-M   'P 1'
#
loop_
_entity.id
_entity.type
_entity.pdbx_description
1 polymer ?
#
loop_
_entity_poly.entity_id
_entity_poly.type
_entity_poly.pdbx_seq_one_letter_code
_entity_poly.pdbx_strand_id
1 'polypeptide(L)'
;MVEQLQQAPTKSLFASVKRVMTTRLASKALVYRRSIASVPSGVDKGLHVVEIREKNWISKIEPPEAAAVHLQNLYLSMLEALAQSCALDTRGCMLEAAQLLLEWYRSKHLRLSKTVYLHVLTTLCVQPDPMLAADALHTLSQLSLEQRVLPAELWLKHPNHFNYFVAALGHPSATTVSKCAVVLAWLLEVAETSSSTNLFALLNPASIAKINSAFTKWHAVYAISDGLERVCASLYCLQMRMRVGRVKLNKQPSKAKQLVDWLVTTVARPSVTIISQHFSHRRSTSSAHVLPKSMGRASRTLLSGLVRNATMRLHPPTPSTSFPAVVEPGVAPTPQPSVAKPPMTSQELLSQHHGALVRPRLSRLRTVRGTMKGKKDHDHFTFVTPETMSEIQRRRSVRRKFEDLLRETQTKYDAVVSLKGDRLETERRRPDDLGVMDGYSKLLALYSDAEDCALRDFVATALSPQLRAFFFDHVQPFGASLHITHHRWFQCWLTYVPILLLITYWLAYGLYMLQRDAPLARLLQFDVSRIHDPVAQGIAIALSQRKNSSERRSNLQHNMKLCAMWAEWPSLTYAPLAVAFKVAKTDGFVRPAIFSFNFNDLYNVATGFQLGRIVIIKFWKRAPARLGRMLVRQSIYPITFDVLYIPITSTLLRVAICPNGDDRIVFLASTSCDCVDRYGVVWAVGSFGFILIYSCAVYYKMYIEPLATTMDFRFETSFQITMVMARTRYKGLPQKSCVVNPLLSLLADSVGLESHGHLAIPMTLAFLGSLTFLLITAYKMQPCIGSGRIANNIRVLSFSSSSYTTLCVLGFLVSQSSITNLYVALSPLPIVWATAWSVNDRRARLFHIPRLTILELLQERATQAKTVGAIAALHANPVSIPEVDHEAIVSLLHKTVRLARTGELHCRLYAARLLWFCHIESFRKAKTVVGECGDDDALPPKLWFKDLHFYGRTASQKPGLTKSRDMLQQLKHVKIRRIEVIGGPVVCA
;
A
#
# COMPACT_ATOMS: atom_id res chain seq x y z
N MET A 1 -15.82 33.32 40.89
CA MET A 1 -15.70 31.92 41.38
C MET A 1 -16.02 30.85 40.32
N VAL A 2 -15.94 31.14 39.01
CA VAL A 2 -16.24 30.16 37.92
C VAL A 2 -14.97 29.72 37.17
N GLU A 3 -13.82 30.29 37.49
CA GLU A 3 -12.61 30.25 36.64
C GLU A 3 -11.46 29.39 37.21
N GLN A 4 -11.70 28.61 38.27
CA GLN A 4 -10.70 27.74 38.91
C GLN A 4 -10.95 26.22 38.72
N LEU A 5 -11.86 25.83 37.82
CA LEU A 5 -12.27 24.41 37.64
C LEU A 5 -11.83 23.76 36.31
N GLN A 6 -10.82 24.31 35.62
CA GLN A 6 -10.34 23.79 34.31
C GLN A 6 -8.89 23.26 34.25
N GLN A 7 -8.17 23.13 35.37
CA GLN A 7 -6.79 22.58 35.38
C GLN A 7 -6.61 21.31 36.22
N ALA A 8 -7.33 20.24 35.87
CA ALA A 8 -7.11 18.89 36.42
C ALA A 8 -6.90 17.85 35.30
N PRO A 9 -5.67 17.35 35.03
CA PRO A 9 -5.43 16.42 33.94
C PRO A 9 -5.91 15.00 34.30
N THR A 10 -6.96 14.53 33.62
CA THR A 10 -7.59 13.20 33.79
C THR A 10 -6.75 12.03 33.22
N LYS A 11 -5.46 11.96 33.59
CA LYS A 11 -4.44 11.03 33.09
C LYS A 11 -4.03 9.91 34.09
N SER A 12 -4.84 9.61 35.12
CA SER A 12 -4.46 8.67 36.19
C SER A 12 -4.83 7.19 35.95
N LEU A 13 -6.08 6.86 35.58
CA LEU A 13 -6.54 5.47 35.53
C LEU A 13 -6.02 4.67 34.32
N PHE A 14 -6.29 5.14 33.10
CA PHE A 14 -6.01 4.38 31.87
C PHE A 14 -4.50 4.15 31.63
N ALA A 15 -3.67 5.13 32.00
CA ALA A 15 -2.22 5.02 31.95
C ALA A 15 -1.70 3.94 32.92
N SER A 16 -2.25 3.90 34.14
CA SER A 16 -1.89 2.92 35.17
C SER A 16 -2.31 1.50 34.78
N VAL A 17 -3.53 1.31 34.27
CA VAL A 17 -4.00 0.00 33.77
C VAL A 17 -3.13 -0.49 32.60
N LYS A 18 -2.79 0.38 31.64
CA LYS A 18 -1.88 0.03 30.54
C LYS A 18 -0.49 -0.37 31.06
N ARG A 19 0.10 0.42 31.96
CA ARG A 19 1.43 0.17 32.55
C ARG A 19 1.48 -1.18 33.28
N VAL A 20 0.48 -1.46 34.13
CA VAL A 20 0.34 -2.72 34.89
C VAL A 20 0.11 -3.94 33.98
N MET A 21 -0.64 -3.80 32.89
CA MET A 21 -0.81 -4.87 31.89
C MET A 21 0.51 -5.18 31.17
N THR A 22 1.25 -4.16 30.72
CA THR A 22 2.50 -4.37 29.97
C THR A 22 3.64 -4.95 30.81
N THR A 23 3.83 -4.49 32.04
CA THR A 23 4.91 -5.02 32.90
C THR A 23 4.64 -6.45 33.36
N ARG A 24 3.37 -6.80 33.67
CA ARG A 24 2.98 -8.15 34.11
C ARG A 24 2.90 -9.18 32.98
N LEU A 25 2.91 -8.77 31.71
CA LEU A 25 3.08 -9.70 30.58
C LEU A 25 4.55 -10.03 30.34
N ALA A 26 5.46 -9.04 30.46
CA ALA A 26 6.90 -9.28 30.36
C ALA A 26 7.42 -10.15 31.52
N SER A 27 7.07 -9.84 32.77
CA SER A 27 7.60 -10.58 33.93
C SER A 27 7.07 -12.01 34.05
N LYS A 28 5.92 -12.35 33.45
CA LYS A 28 5.35 -13.71 33.51
C LYS A 28 5.82 -14.67 32.42
N ALA A 29 6.65 -14.21 31.48
CA ALA A 29 7.35 -15.09 30.55
C ALA A 29 8.65 -15.69 31.14
N LEU A 30 9.11 -15.20 32.31
CA LEU A 30 10.43 -15.50 32.88
C LEU A 30 10.43 -16.46 34.07
N VAL A 31 9.26 -16.83 34.62
CA VAL A 31 9.14 -17.56 35.92
C VAL A 31 8.70 -19.02 35.74
N TYR A 32 9.13 -19.67 34.66
CA TYR A 32 9.03 -21.13 34.53
C TYR A 32 10.16 -21.71 33.68
N ARG A 33 11.40 -21.58 34.19
CA ARG A 33 12.61 -22.19 33.61
C ARG A 33 13.49 -22.77 34.72
N ARG A 34 12.94 -23.69 35.51
CA ARG A 34 13.71 -24.49 36.48
C ARG A 34 14.53 -25.51 35.70
N SER A 35 15.82 -25.61 35.97
CA SER A 35 16.70 -26.57 35.29
C SER A 35 16.35 -27.99 35.74
N ILE A 36 16.15 -28.89 34.79
CA ILE A 36 16.19 -30.35 34.97
C ILE A 36 17.00 -30.88 33.78
N ALA A 37 18.03 -31.67 34.08
CA ALA A 37 18.84 -32.35 33.07
C ALA A 37 18.31 -33.78 32.90
N SER A 38 18.09 -34.22 31.65
CA SER A 38 17.71 -35.60 31.35
C SER A 38 18.08 -35.99 29.92
N VAL A 39 19.02 -36.94 29.83
CA VAL A 39 19.18 -38.03 28.84
C VAL A 39 18.79 -37.77 27.36
N PRO A 40 19.72 -37.94 26.39
CA PRO A 40 19.39 -37.92 24.98
C PRO A 40 18.63 -39.19 24.53
N SER A 41 17.47 -39.04 23.90
CA SER A 41 16.75 -40.15 23.25
C SER A 41 17.28 -40.38 21.84
N GLY A 42 17.93 -41.52 21.62
CA GLY A 42 18.62 -41.85 20.37
C GLY A 42 17.69 -42.21 19.20
N VAL A 43 17.15 -41.21 18.52
CA VAL A 43 16.61 -41.34 17.14
C VAL A 43 17.12 -40.17 16.32
N ASP A 44 18.00 -40.43 15.35
CA ASP A 44 18.61 -39.42 14.47
C ASP A 44 17.62 -38.87 13.42
N LYS A 45 16.59 -38.18 13.89
CA LYS A 45 15.79 -37.28 13.06
C LYS A 45 16.70 -36.13 12.64
N GLY A 46 17.01 -36.01 11.34
CA GLY A 46 17.95 -35.00 10.80
C GLY A 46 17.49 -33.53 10.93
N LEU A 47 16.45 -33.24 11.69
CA LEU A 47 15.88 -31.91 11.95
C LEU A 47 15.70 -31.71 13.46
N HIS A 48 15.98 -30.50 13.94
CA HIS A 48 15.77 -30.12 15.33
C HIS A 48 15.41 -28.64 15.48
N VAL A 49 15.09 -28.17 16.69
CA VAL A 49 14.65 -26.79 16.92
C VAL A 49 15.76 -25.93 17.55
N VAL A 50 15.98 -24.73 16.99
CA VAL A 50 16.95 -23.74 17.48
C VAL A 50 16.32 -22.38 17.77
N GLU A 51 16.76 -21.72 18.83
CA GLU A 51 16.41 -20.33 19.17
C GLU A 51 17.39 -19.37 18.48
N ILE A 52 16.86 -18.51 17.59
CA ILE A 52 17.59 -17.41 16.93
C ILE A 52 16.82 -16.11 17.17
N ARG A 53 17.39 -15.22 18.00
CA ARG A 53 16.77 -13.94 18.44
C ARG A 53 15.36 -14.12 19.02
N GLU A 54 15.23 -14.95 20.07
CA GLU A 54 13.97 -15.20 20.79
C GLU A 54 12.84 -15.86 19.94
N LYS A 55 13.14 -16.25 18.69
CA LYS A 55 12.25 -17.06 17.84
C LYS A 55 12.87 -18.43 17.59
N ASN A 56 12.02 -19.45 17.65
CA ASN A 56 12.36 -20.83 17.33
C ASN A 56 12.27 -21.08 15.81
N TRP A 57 13.19 -21.88 15.29
CA TRP A 57 13.29 -22.27 13.87
C TRP A 57 13.59 -23.77 13.76
N ILE A 58 13.09 -24.43 12.71
CA ILE A 58 13.55 -25.78 12.32
C ILE A 58 14.95 -25.60 11.73
N SER A 59 15.92 -26.39 12.18
CA SER A 59 17.31 -26.43 11.72
C SER A 59 17.67 -27.84 11.28
N LYS A 60 18.41 -27.98 10.16
CA LYS A 60 18.84 -29.26 9.63
C LYS A 60 20.23 -29.66 10.14
N ILE A 61 20.31 -30.86 10.70
CA ILE A 61 21.56 -31.53 11.03
C ILE A 61 22.15 -32.06 9.72
N GLU A 62 23.20 -31.40 9.22
CA GLU A 62 23.92 -31.81 8.02
C GLU A 62 25.37 -31.29 8.05
N PRO A 63 26.29 -31.89 7.27
CA PRO A 63 27.66 -31.40 7.16
C PRO A 63 27.72 -29.92 6.75
N PRO A 64 28.66 -29.11 7.28
CA PRO A 64 28.70 -27.67 6.99
C PRO A 64 28.88 -27.35 5.49
N GLU A 65 29.61 -28.20 4.77
CA GLU A 65 29.78 -28.15 3.31
C GLU A 65 28.48 -28.42 2.56
N ALA A 66 27.69 -29.41 2.99
CA ALA A 66 26.38 -29.68 2.41
C ALA A 66 25.42 -28.49 2.61
N ALA A 67 25.45 -27.86 3.79
CA ALA A 67 24.70 -26.62 4.04
C ALA A 67 25.17 -25.46 3.15
N ALA A 68 26.47 -25.34 2.86
CA ALA A 68 27.00 -24.35 1.92
C ALA A 68 26.52 -24.61 0.47
N VAL A 69 26.52 -25.87 0.02
CA VAL A 69 25.98 -26.25 -1.29
C VAL A 69 24.47 -26.00 -1.37
N HIS A 70 23.70 -26.34 -0.33
CA HIS A 70 22.26 -26.04 -0.28
C HIS A 70 21.99 -24.53 -0.36
N LEU A 71 22.76 -23.71 0.36
CA LEU A 71 22.63 -22.27 0.31
C LEU A 71 23.12 -21.65 -1.02
N GLN A 72 24.17 -22.15 -1.67
CA GLN A 72 24.55 -21.69 -3.01
C GLN A 72 23.43 -21.94 -4.03
N ASN A 73 22.82 -23.12 -4.00
CA ASN A 73 21.65 -23.43 -4.85
C ASN A 73 20.43 -22.56 -4.51
N LEU A 74 20.24 -22.22 -3.23
CA LEU A 74 19.18 -21.32 -2.77
C LEU A 74 19.40 -19.88 -3.26
N TYR A 75 20.63 -19.37 -3.21
CA TYR A 75 21.01 -18.06 -3.74
C TYR A 75 20.72 -17.95 -5.23
N LEU A 76 21.15 -18.94 -6.03
CA LEU A 76 20.85 -18.97 -7.47
C LEU A 76 19.34 -19.01 -7.75
N SER A 77 18.58 -19.81 -6.99
CA SER A 77 17.11 -19.86 -7.07
C SER A 77 16.46 -18.51 -6.72
N MET A 78 17.06 -17.73 -5.82
CA MET A 78 16.59 -16.40 -5.44
C MET A 78 16.92 -15.33 -6.49
N LEU A 79 18.04 -15.43 -7.20
CA LEU A 79 18.35 -14.56 -8.35
C LEU A 79 17.39 -14.81 -9.51
N GLU A 80 17.14 -16.09 -9.82
CA GLU A 80 16.17 -16.51 -10.83
C GLU A 80 14.76 -16.00 -10.48
N ALA A 81 14.34 -16.17 -9.22
CA ALA A 81 13.07 -15.67 -8.73
C ALA A 81 12.96 -14.14 -8.75
N LEU A 82 14.05 -13.41 -8.43
CA LEU A 82 14.10 -11.95 -8.56
C LEU A 82 13.93 -11.51 -10.03
N ALA A 83 14.67 -12.12 -10.95
CA ALA A 83 14.59 -11.82 -12.38
C ALA A 83 13.19 -12.13 -12.96
N GLN A 84 12.58 -13.26 -12.58
CA GLN A 84 11.19 -13.59 -12.92
C GLN A 84 10.20 -12.60 -12.31
N SER A 85 10.42 -12.16 -11.06
CA SER A 85 9.54 -11.19 -10.40
C SER A 85 9.52 -9.86 -11.15
N CYS A 86 10.70 -9.41 -11.55
CA CYS A 86 10.94 -8.20 -12.33
C CYS A 86 10.32 -8.30 -13.75
N ALA A 87 10.52 -9.42 -14.45
CA ALA A 87 9.93 -9.65 -15.77
C ALA A 87 8.39 -9.69 -15.79
N LEU A 88 7.76 -9.91 -14.63
CA LEU A 88 6.30 -9.94 -14.46
C LEU A 88 5.71 -8.68 -13.79
N ASP A 89 6.52 -7.64 -13.48
CA ASP A 89 6.19 -6.48 -12.58
C ASP A 89 5.46 -6.91 -11.29
N THR A 90 5.82 -8.08 -10.73
CA THR A 90 5.16 -8.63 -9.54
C THR A 90 5.77 -8.05 -8.27
N ARG A 91 5.45 -6.79 -8.00
CA ARG A 91 6.12 -5.96 -6.97
C ARG A 91 6.25 -6.61 -5.59
N GLY A 92 5.23 -7.33 -5.11
CA GLY A 92 5.32 -8.08 -3.84
C GLY A 92 6.41 -9.17 -3.85
N CYS A 93 6.60 -9.85 -4.98
CA CYS A 93 7.67 -10.83 -5.18
C CYS A 93 9.03 -10.13 -5.37
N MET A 94 9.07 -9.03 -6.12
CA MET A 94 10.26 -8.19 -6.29
C MET A 94 10.81 -7.68 -4.94
N LEU A 95 9.92 -7.19 -4.07
CA LEU A 95 10.23 -6.74 -2.71
C LEU A 95 10.80 -7.88 -1.85
N GLU A 96 10.09 -8.99 -1.71
CA GLU A 96 10.53 -10.12 -0.88
C GLU A 96 11.86 -10.72 -1.37
N ALA A 97 12.04 -10.84 -2.69
CA ALA A 97 13.27 -11.34 -3.28
C ALA A 97 14.47 -10.43 -2.99
N ALA A 98 14.34 -9.14 -3.31
CA ALA A 98 15.41 -8.16 -3.11
C ALA A 98 15.69 -7.92 -1.61
N GLN A 99 14.66 -7.89 -0.77
CA GLN A 99 14.82 -7.74 0.68
C GLN A 99 15.52 -8.96 1.31
N LEU A 100 15.18 -10.19 0.92
CA LEU A 100 15.86 -11.38 1.45
C LEU A 100 17.34 -11.41 1.04
N LEU A 101 17.65 -11.10 -0.22
CA LEU A 101 19.03 -11.00 -0.70
C LEU A 101 19.82 -9.91 0.05
N LEU A 102 19.20 -8.75 0.31
CA LEU A 102 19.81 -7.66 1.08
C LEU A 102 20.01 -8.04 2.57
N GLU A 103 19.04 -8.70 3.21
CA GLU A 103 19.16 -9.18 4.60
C GLU A 103 20.27 -10.23 4.73
N TRP A 104 20.38 -11.15 3.76
CA TRP A 104 21.40 -12.19 3.74
C TRP A 104 22.80 -11.58 3.49
N TYR A 105 22.95 -10.68 2.52
CA TYR A 105 24.17 -9.90 2.31
C TYR A 105 24.63 -9.17 3.58
N ARG A 106 23.70 -8.46 4.24
CA ARG A 106 23.96 -7.75 5.50
C ARG A 106 24.22 -8.67 6.71
N SER A 107 23.97 -9.98 6.59
CA SER A 107 24.39 -10.96 7.59
C SER A 107 25.85 -11.44 7.41
N LYS A 108 26.54 -10.98 6.35
CA LYS A 108 27.88 -11.39 5.91
C LYS A 108 28.01 -12.84 5.42
N HIS A 109 26.89 -13.55 5.28
CA HIS A 109 26.84 -14.93 4.79
C HIS A 109 26.62 -15.04 3.28
N LEU A 110 26.54 -13.90 2.58
CA LEU A 110 26.37 -13.80 1.12
C LEU A 110 27.24 -12.65 0.58
N ARG A 111 28.02 -12.93 -0.46
CA ARG A 111 28.76 -11.95 -1.27
C ARG A 111 27.96 -11.67 -2.55
N LEU A 112 27.69 -10.40 -2.82
CA LEU A 112 27.01 -9.95 -4.03
C LEU A 112 28.02 -9.24 -4.94
N SER A 113 28.02 -9.57 -6.22
CA SER A 113 28.75 -8.78 -7.22
C SER A 113 28.07 -7.43 -7.47
N LYS A 114 28.84 -6.47 -7.99
CA LYS A 114 28.39 -5.10 -8.31
C LYS A 114 27.06 -5.09 -9.09
N THR A 115 26.94 -5.96 -10.10
CA THR A 115 25.73 -6.15 -10.93
C THR A 115 24.51 -6.61 -10.14
N VAL A 116 24.68 -7.63 -9.29
CA VAL A 116 23.57 -8.20 -8.50
C VAL A 116 23.13 -7.24 -7.41
N TYR A 117 24.07 -6.50 -6.80
CA TYR A 117 23.71 -5.50 -5.79
C TYR A 117 22.99 -4.30 -6.42
N LEU A 118 23.41 -3.85 -7.61
CA LEU A 118 22.69 -2.85 -8.39
C LEU A 118 21.26 -3.32 -8.72
N HIS A 119 21.07 -4.59 -9.13
CA HIS A 119 19.74 -5.16 -9.36
C HIS A 119 18.88 -5.11 -8.08
N VAL A 120 19.38 -5.65 -6.96
CA VAL A 120 18.68 -5.66 -5.67
C VAL A 120 18.28 -4.25 -5.23
N LEU A 121 19.21 -3.30 -5.25
CA LEU A 121 18.94 -1.93 -4.80
C LEU A 121 17.97 -1.17 -5.72
N THR A 122 18.11 -1.29 -7.04
CA THR A 122 17.19 -0.63 -7.99
C THR A 122 15.79 -1.24 -7.93
N THR A 123 15.66 -2.56 -7.76
CA THR A 123 14.38 -3.21 -7.48
C THR A 123 13.73 -2.70 -6.20
N LEU A 124 14.49 -2.42 -5.14
CA LEU A 124 13.95 -1.84 -3.89
C LEU A 124 13.48 -0.39 -4.06
N CYS A 125 14.03 0.37 -5.01
CA CYS A 125 13.61 1.76 -5.28
C CYS A 125 12.20 1.88 -5.90
N VAL A 126 11.67 0.80 -6.49
CA VAL A 126 10.32 0.73 -7.09
C VAL A 126 9.22 0.48 -6.03
N GLN A 127 9.60 0.10 -4.81
CA GLN A 127 8.69 -0.54 -3.86
C GLN A 127 7.79 0.45 -3.08
N PRO A 128 6.60 -0.01 -2.62
CA PRO A 128 5.62 0.86 -1.97
C PRO A 128 5.98 1.28 -0.53
N ASP A 129 7.04 0.74 0.08
CA ASP A 129 7.59 1.27 1.34
C ASP A 129 8.54 2.46 1.03
N PRO A 130 8.15 3.71 1.33
CA PRO A 130 8.96 4.88 1.05
C PRO A 130 10.23 4.93 1.90
N MET A 131 10.28 4.28 3.07
CA MET A 131 11.49 4.27 3.89
C MET A 131 12.54 3.33 3.31
N LEU A 132 12.13 2.15 2.84
CA LEU A 132 13.04 1.17 2.22
C LEU A 132 13.51 1.66 0.84
N ALA A 133 12.63 2.28 0.05
CA ALA A 133 12.99 2.92 -1.21
C ALA A 133 13.97 4.11 -0.99
N ALA A 134 13.77 4.93 0.04
CA ALA A 134 14.68 6.02 0.38
C ALA A 134 16.07 5.53 0.85
N ASP A 135 16.15 4.48 1.67
CA ASP A 135 17.43 3.87 2.06
C ASP A 135 18.16 3.27 0.84
N ALA A 136 17.45 2.53 -0.02
CA ALA A 136 18.04 1.91 -1.20
C ALA A 136 18.55 2.96 -2.20
N LEU A 137 17.78 4.04 -2.42
CA LEU A 137 18.19 5.12 -3.32
C LEU A 137 19.32 5.97 -2.74
N HIS A 138 19.32 6.26 -1.44
CA HIS A 138 20.45 6.94 -0.80
C HIS A 138 21.72 6.08 -0.85
N THR A 139 21.59 4.75 -0.68
CA THR A 139 22.69 3.79 -0.87
C THR A 139 23.23 3.85 -2.31
N LEU A 140 22.37 3.84 -3.33
CA LEU A 140 22.79 3.99 -4.73
C LEU A 140 23.48 5.33 -5.00
N SER A 141 22.97 6.43 -4.44
CA SER A 141 23.57 7.76 -4.55
C SER A 141 24.99 7.81 -3.98
N GLN A 142 25.19 7.29 -2.76
CA GLN A 142 26.50 7.21 -2.10
C GLN A 142 27.48 6.34 -2.89
N LEU A 143 27.03 5.18 -3.36
CA LEU A 143 27.86 4.23 -4.10
C LEU A 143 28.22 4.68 -5.52
N SER A 144 27.41 5.53 -6.14
CA SER A 144 27.64 6.02 -7.51
C SER A 144 28.48 7.31 -7.52
N LEU A 145 28.10 8.31 -6.71
CA LEU A 145 28.68 9.65 -6.77
C LEU A 145 29.90 9.81 -5.86
N GLU A 146 29.77 9.40 -4.59
CA GLU A 146 30.76 9.69 -3.54
C GLU A 146 31.84 8.62 -3.48
N GLN A 147 31.45 7.34 -3.48
CA GLN A 147 32.38 6.21 -3.32
C GLN A 147 32.79 5.58 -4.66
N ARG A 148 32.09 5.91 -5.77
CA ARG A 148 32.32 5.41 -7.15
C ARG A 148 32.41 3.88 -7.30
N VAL A 149 31.83 3.13 -6.35
CA VAL A 149 31.76 1.66 -6.32
C VAL A 149 30.84 1.09 -7.41
N LEU A 150 29.84 1.87 -7.85
CA LEU A 150 28.93 1.53 -8.94
C LEU A 150 29.19 2.46 -10.14
N PRO A 151 30.11 2.09 -11.06
CA PRO A 151 30.52 2.96 -12.17
C PRO A 151 29.41 3.10 -13.24
N ALA A 152 29.41 4.21 -13.98
CA ALA A 152 28.34 4.56 -14.91
C ALA A 152 28.15 3.50 -16.02
N GLU A 153 29.23 2.86 -16.47
CA GLU A 153 29.23 1.82 -17.50
C GLU A 153 28.42 0.60 -17.06
N LEU A 154 28.37 0.30 -15.76
CA LEU A 154 27.55 -0.79 -15.20
C LEU A 154 26.05 -0.47 -15.31
N TRP A 155 25.67 0.77 -15.04
CA TRP A 155 24.29 1.24 -15.20
C TRP A 155 23.85 1.21 -16.67
N LEU A 156 24.70 1.73 -17.58
CA LEU A 156 24.41 1.79 -19.01
C LEU A 156 24.38 0.40 -19.67
N LYS A 157 25.10 -0.60 -19.14
CA LYS A 157 25.01 -2.02 -19.53
C LYS A 157 23.72 -2.71 -19.06
N HIS A 158 22.98 -2.14 -18.10
CA HIS A 158 21.79 -2.77 -17.52
C HIS A 158 20.55 -1.86 -17.52
N PRO A 159 19.94 -1.61 -18.70
CA PRO A 159 18.76 -0.75 -18.83
C PRO A 159 17.61 -1.05 -17.86
N ASN A 160 17.34 -2.32 -17.55
CA ASN A 160 16.26 -2.67 -16.62
C ASN A 160 16.49 -2.05 -15.22
N HIS A 161 17.72 -2.07 -14.71
CA HIS A 161 18.07 -1.44 -13.43
C HIS A 161 17.95 0.08 -13.51
N PHE A 162 18.37 0.68 -14.62
CA PHE A 162 18.20 2.12 -14.88
C PHE A 162 16.73 2.53 -14.90
N ASN A 163 15.86 1.80 -15.58
CA ASN A 163 14.42 2.07 -15.62
C ASN A 163 13.75 1.88 -14.24
N TYR A 164 14.15 0.89 -13.45
CA TYR A 164 13.68 0.74 -12.07
C TYR A 164 14.14 1.89 -11.16
N PHE A 165 15.34 2.43 -11.38
CA PHE A 165 15.80 3.62 -10.67
C PHE A 165 15.02 4.89 -11.07
N VAL A 166 14.73 5.10 -12.36
CA VAL A 166 13.91 6.23 -12.84
C VAL A 166 12.51 6.25 -12.21
N ALA A 167 11.93 5.08 -11.91
CA ALA A 167 10.63 5.00 -11.23
C ALA A 167 10.60 5.72 -9.86
N ALA A 168 11.75 5.84 -9.19
CA ALA A 168 11.88 6.50 -7.90
C ALA A 168 11.69 8.03 -7.94
N LEU A 169 11.71 8.67 -9.12
CA LEU A 169 11.27 10.06 -9.27
C LEU A 169 9.81 10.28 -8.85
N GLY A 170 9.00 9.20 -8.83
CA GLY A 170 7.63 9.21 -8.32
C GLY A 170 7.50 9.26 -6.79
N HIS A 171 8.60 9.09 -6.04
CA HIS A 171 8.61 9.03 -4.57
C HIS A 171 8.01 10.31 -3.93
N PRO A 172 7.41 10.25 -2.72
CA PRO A 172 6.80 11.42 -2.08
C PRO A 172 7.79 12.38 -1.41
N SER A 173 9.03 11.97 -1.11
CA SER A 173 10.01 12.83 -0.41
C SER A 173 10.93 13.57 -1.38
N ALA A 174 10.99 14.90 -1.26
CA ALA A 174 11.81 15.78 -2.08
C ALA A 174 13.31 15.48 -1.98
N THR A 175 13.83 15.18 -0.78
CA THR A 175 15.25 14.84 -0.58
C THR A 175 15.65 13.55 -1.30
N THR A 176 14.76 12.55 -1.31
CA THR A 176 14.93 11.30 -2.06
C THR A 176 14.87 11.55 -3.57
N VAL A 177 13.89 12.33 -4.07
CA VAL A 177 13.79 12.62 -5.51
C VAL A 177 14.98 13.46 -6.00
N SER A 178 15.49 14.39 -5.19
CA SER A 178 16.71 15.16 -5.50
C SER A 178 17.93 14.25 -5.70
N LYS A 179 18.19 13.33 -4.76
CA LYS A 179 19.25 12.30 -4.92
C LYS A 179 19.08 11.47 -6.21
N CYS A 180 17.84 11.14 -6.57
CA CYS A 180 17.55 10.40 -7.80
C CYS A 180 17.85 11.24 -9.05
N ALA A 181 17.39 12.50 -9.09
CA ALA A 181 17.62 13.41 -10.21
C ALA A 181 19.11 13.71 -10.44
N VAL A 182 19.90 13.89 -9.38
CA VAL A 182 21.36 14.12 -9.49
C VAL A 182 22.09 12.91 -10.05
N VAL A 183 21.77 11.69 -9.58
CA VAL A 183 22.36 10.45 -10.13
C VAL A 183 21.93 10.24 -11.59
N LEU A 184 20.67 10.50 -11.93
CA LEU A 184 20.18 10.39 -13.32
C LEU A 184 20.84 11.41 -14.26
N ALA A 185 21.05 12.65 -13.82
CA ALA A 185 21.79 13.65 -14.59
C ALA A 185 23.20 13.16 -14.89
N TRP A 186 23.97 12.78 -13.86
CA TRP A 186 25.33 12.24 -14.02
C TRP A 186 25.39 11.02 -14.95
N LEU A 187 24.48 10.05 -14.82
CA LEU A 187 24.44 8.87 -15.68
C LEU A 187 24.14 9.20 -17.15
N LEU A 188 23.35 10.23 -17.42
CA LEU A 188 23.02 10.67 -18.77
C LEU A 188 24.10 11.58 -19.36
N GLU A 189 24.74 12.43 -18.56
CA GLU A 189 25.94 13.20 -18.93
C GLU A 189 27.08 12.24 -19.35
N VAL A 190 27.26 11.09 -18.68
CA VAL A 190 28.20 10.03 -19.14
C VAL A 190 27.68 9.27 -20.38
N ALA A 191 26.37 9.09 -20.53
CA ALA A 191 25.81 8.48 -21.74
C ALA A 191 26.03 9.34 -23.01
N GLU A 192 26.16 10.66 -22.87
CA GLU A 192 26.47 11.58 -23.97
C GLU A 192 27.89 11.38 -24.52
N THR A 193 28.87 11.10 -23.67
CA THR A 193 30.26 10.83 -24.10
C THR A 193 30.38 9.41 -24.67
N SER A 194 29.70 8.43 -24.08
CA SER A 194 29.62 7.05 -24.59
C SER A 194 28.99 6.99 -25.99
N SER A 195 29.74 6.48 -26.98
CA SER A 195 29.26 6.31 -28.36
C SER A 195 28.37 5.07 -28.56
N SER A 196 28.43 4.10 -27.65
CA SER A 196 27.70 2.82 -27.74
C SER A 196 26.28 2.87 -27.15
N THR A 197 25.92 3.94 -26.43
CA THR A 197 24.66 4.01 -25.69
C THR A 197 23.47 4.33 -26.60
N ASN A 198 22.68 3.29 -26.94
CA ASN A 198 21.42 3.43 -27.65
C ASN A 198 20.29 3.88 -26.71
N LEU A 199 19.81 5.11 -26.88
CA LEU A 199 18.79 5.73 -26.02
C LEU A 199 17.46 4.94 -25.98
N PHE A 200 17.05 4.32 -27.10
CA PHE A 200 15.84 3.50 -27.19
C PHE A 200 15.98 2.13 -26.51
N ALA A 201 17.20 1.67 -26.24
CA ALA A 201 17.45 0.49 -25.42
C ALA A 201 17.59 0.86 -23.92
N LEU A 202 18.10 2.06 -23.62
CA LEU A 202 18.30 2.53 -22.24
C LEU A 202 16.99 2.90 -21.53
N LEU A 203 16.04 3.55 -22.23
CA LEU A 203 14.81 4.08 -21.62
C LEU A 203 13.54 3.51 -22.26
N ASN A 204 12.66 2.95 -21.43
CA ASN A 204 11.32 2.53 -21.83
C ASN A 204 10.29 3.68 -21.72
N PRO A 205 9.12 3.60 -22.39
CA PRO A 205 8.12 4.67 -22.38
C PRO A 205 7.56 5.03 -20.99
N ALA A 206 7.49 4.09 -20.05
CA ALA A 206 7.03 4.36 -18.70
C ALA A 206 8.03 5.24 -17.93
N SER A 207 9.33 5.02 -18.12
CA SER A 207 10.39 5.85 -17.54
C SER A 207 10.41 7.26 -18.12
N ILE A 208 10.19 7.42 -19.43
CA ILE A 208 10.03 8.74 -20.07
C ILE A 208 8.83 9.48 -19.46
N ALA A 209 7.69 8.80 -19.32
CA ALA A 209 6.50 9.37 -18.67
C ALA A 209 6.75 9.72 -17.19
N LYS A 210 7.61 8.97 -16.47
CA LYS A 210 8.03 9.30 -15.09
C LYS A 210 8.91 10.53 -15.02
N ILE A 211 9.85 10.71 -15.95
CA ILE A 211 10.71 11.91 -16.02
C ILE A 211 9.84 13.15 -16.30
N ASN A 212 8.96 13.09 -17.30
CA ASN A 212 8.08 14.22 -17.63
C ASN A 212 7.06 14.51 -16.52
N SER A 213 6.52 13.48 -15.86
CA SER A 213 5.67 13.62 -14.66
C SER A 213 6.44 14.19 -13.45
N ALA A 214 7.74 13.95 -13.33
CA ALA A 214 8.55 14.52 -12.27
C ALA A 214 8.92 15.98 -12.54
N PHE A 215 9.28 16.32 -13.78
CA PHE A 215 9.61 17.69 -14.23
C PHE A 215 8.44 18.66 -14.03
N THR A 216 7.22 18.16 -14.22
CA THR A 216 5.96 18.88 -13.97
C THR A 216 5.56 18.89 -12.50
N LYS A 217 5.70 17.77 -11.76
CA LYS A 217 5.36 17.69 -10.32
C LYS A 217 6.29 18.51 -9.42
N TRP A 218 7.59 18.51 -9.71
CA TRP A 218 8.63 19.04 -8.82
C TRP A 218 9.18 20.40 -9.26
N HIS A 219 8.45 21.11 -10.13
CA HIS A 219 8.82 22.45 -10.63
C HIS A 219 9.08 23.49 -9.53
N ALA A 220 8.55 23.29 -8.32
CA ALA A 220 8.64 24.22 -7.20
C ALA A 220 9.85 23.99 -6.27
N VAL A 221 10.61 22.89 -6.45
CA VAL A 221 11.80 22.55 -5.64
C VAL A 221 13.04 22.67 -6.52
N TYR A 222 13.89 23.65 -6.25
CA TYR A 222 14.97 24.08 -7.13
C TYR A 222 15.98 22.96 -7.39
N ALA A 223 16.47 22.30 -6.33
CA ALA A 223 17.44 21.22 -6.45
C ALA A 223 16.92 19.99 -7.23
N ILE A 224 15.60 19.80 -7.29
CA ILE A 224 14.98 18.77 -8.14
C ILE A 224 14.81 19.29 -9.57
N SER A 225 14.32 20.52 -9.73
CA SER A 225 14.11 21.12 -11.05
C SER A 225 15.42 21.22 -11.83
N ASP A 226 16.52 21.70 -11.26
CA ASP A 226 17.83 21.73 -11.96
C ASP A 226 18.30 20.32 -12.38
N GLY A 227 18.21 19.33 -11.49
CA GLY A 227 18.59 17.95 -11.81
C GLY A 227 17.74 17.38 -12.96
N LEU A 228 16.43 17.66 -12.98
CA LEU A 228 15.53 17.22 -14.05
C LEU A 228 15.70 18.04 -15.35
N GLU A 229 16.03 19.33 -15.26
CA GLU A 229 16.41 20.16 -16.40
C GLU A 229 17.67 19.62 -17.09
N ARG A 230 18.68 19.19 -16.32
CA ARG A 230 19.89 18.52 -16.84
C ARG A 230 19.57 17.16 -17.45
N VAL A 231 18.81 16.30 -16.77
CA VAL A 231 18.30 15.04 -17.33
C VAL A 231 17.62 15.26 -18.69
N CYS A 232 16.71 16.24 -18.79
CA CYS A 232 16.01 16.52 -20.04
C CYS A 232 16.95 17.07 -21.13
N ALA A 233 17.89 17.95 -20.79
CA ALA A 233 18.90 18.45 -21.74
C ALA A 233 19.79 17.31 -22.27
N SER A 234 20.23 16.38 -21.41
CA SER A 234 21.01 15.21 -21.82
C SER A 234 20.24 14.28 -22.75
N LEU A 235 18.97 14.00 -22.44
CA LEU A 235 18.09 13.19 -23.31
C LEU A 235 17.87 13.84 -24.68
N TYR A 236 17.73 15.16 -24.72
CA TYR A 236 17.62 15.92 -25.96
C TYR A 236 18.91 15.85 -26.79
N CYS A 237 20.08 16.04 -26.16
CA CYS A 237 21.38 15.93 -26.83
C CYS A 237 21.64 14.52 -27.37
N LEU A 238 21.31 13.48 -26.59
CA LEU A 238 21.35 12.09 -27.02
C LEU A 238 20.43 11.83 -28.23
N GLN A 239 19.19 12.31 -28.20
CA GLN A 239 18.26 12.15 -29.32
C GLN A 239 18.72 12.91 -30.57
N MET A 240 19.30 14.11 -30.43
CA MET A 240 19.91 14.87 -31.52
C MET A 240 21.12 14.15 -32.13
N ARG A 241 22.04 13.65 -31.30
CA ARG A 241 23.21 12.86 -31.73
C ARG A 241 22.80 11.64 -32.56
N MET A 242 21.78 10.90 -32.12
CA MET A 242 21.23 9.76 -32.86
C MET A 242 20.57 10.15 -34.20
N ARG A 243 19.88 11.30 -34.27
CA ARG A 243 19.31 11.83 -35.52
C ARG A 243 20.42 12.21 -36.51
N VAL A 244 21.44 12.95 -36.09
CA VAL A 244 22.58 13.36 -36.93
C VAL A 244 23.34 12.15 -37.48
N GLY A 245 23.53 11.10 -36.67
CA GLY A 245 24.14 9.83 -37.11
C GLY A 245 23.36 9.18 -38.26
N ARG A 246 22.02 9.05 -38.12
CA ARG A 246 21.16 8.50 -39.18
C ARG A 246 21.20 9.32 -40.47
N VAL A 247 21.22 10.66 -40.37
CA VAL A 247 21.32 11.54 -41.55
C VAL A 247 22.66 11.38 -42.27
N LYS A 248 23.77 11.17 -41.55
CA LYS A 248 25.07 10.86 -42.19
C LYS A 248 25.06 9.50 -42.90
N LEU A 249 24.51 8.46 -42.28
CA LEU A 249 24.36 7.13 -42.89
C LEU A 249 23.50 7.16 -44.16
N ASN A 250 22.34 7.84 -44.14
CA ASN A 250 21.48 7.98 -45.32
C ASN A 250 22.06 8.94 -46.39
N LYS A 251 23.12 9.70 -46.10
CA LYS A 251 23.81 10.59 -47.05
C LYS A 251 25.09 10.00 -47.63
N GLN A 252 25.60 8.87 -47.14
CA GLN A 252 26.48 8.06 -47.97
C GLN A 252 25.63 7.45 -49.11
N PRO A 253 25.94 7.69 -50.39
CA PRO A 253 25.38 6.87 -51.45
C PRO A 253 25.81 5.43 -51.16
N SER A 254 24.86 4.52 -50.96
CA SER A 254 25.21 3.14 -50.65
C SER A 254 26.00 2.58 -51.83
N LYS A 255 27.13 1.92 -51.56
CA LYS A 255 27.86 1.19 -52.61
C LYS A 255 26.96 0.14 -53.28
N ALA A 256 25.94 -0.34 -52.58
CA ALA A 256 24.85 -1.14 -53.13
C ALA A 256 24.09 -0.43 -54.27
N LYS A 257 23.90 0.89 -54.24
CA LYS A 257 23.30 1.63 -55.37
C LYS A 257 24.25 1.63 -56.57
N GLN A 258 25.53 1.95 -56.38
CA GLN A 258 26.54 1.87 -57.46
C GLN A 258 26.70 0.46 -58.03
N LEU A 259 26.56 -0.58 -57.20
CA LEU A 259 26.68 -1.98 -57.61
C LEU A 259 25.40 -2.48 -58.30
N VAL A 260 24.22 -1.99 -57.90
CA VAL A 260 22.96 -2.20 -58.64
C VAL A 260 22.97 -1.45 -59.97
N ASP A 261 23.39 -0.19 -60.01
CA ASP A 261 23.52 0.59 -61.25
C ASP A 261 24.52 -0.11 -62.21
N TRP A 262 25.64 -0.62 -61.69
CA TRP A 262 26.61 -1.43 -62.47
C TRP A 262 26.01 -2.74 -63.00
N LEU A 263 25.32 -3.53 -62.16
CA LEU A 263 24.64 -4.76 -62.58
C LEU A 263 23.57 -4.48 -63.65
N VAL A 264 22.79 -3.41 -63.50
CA VAL A 264 21.77 -2.97 -64.45
C VAL A 264 22.39 -2.53 -65.79
N THR A 265 23.59 -1.94 -65.80
CA THR A 265 24.31 -1.67 -67.06
C THR A 265 24.96 -2.91 -67.71
N THR A 266 25.23 -3.97 -66.95
CA THR A 266 26.00 -5.13 -67.44
C THR A 266 25.13 -6.25 -68.01
N VAL A 267 23.86 -6.38 -67.60
CA VAL A 267 22.98 -7.49 -68.02
C VAL A 267 21.70 -6.98 -68.70
N ALA A 268 21.82 -6.70 -70.00
CA ALA A 268 20.71 -6.24 -70.84
C ALA A 268 20.53 -7.12 -72.10
N ARG A 269 19.97 -8.33 -71.95
CA ARG A 269 19.28 -9.07 -73.02
C ARG A 269 18.21 -10.04 -72.44
N PRO A 270 17.06 -10.27 -73.09
CA PRO A 270 15.89 -10.86 -72.43
C PRO A 270 15.50 -12.28 -72.88
N SER A 271 14.92 -13.07 -71.97
CA SER A 271 13.96 -14.19 -72.18
C SER A 271 13.58 -14.84 -70.83
N VAL A 272 12.42 -15.48 -70.61
CA VAL A 272 11.03 -15.24 -71.06
C VAL A 272 10.09 -16.12 -70.20
N THR A 273 9.05 -15.56 -69.56
CA THR A 273 7.96 -16.27 -68.81
C THR A 273 8.39 -17.17 -67.61
N ILE A 274 7.53 -17.66 -66.68
CA ILE A 274 6.06 -17.70 -66.59
C ILE A 274 5.55 -17.58 -65.12
N ILE A 275 4.39 -16.91 -64.91
CA ILE A 275 3.25 -17.20 -63.98
C ILE A 275 3.53 -17.96 -62.65
N SER A 276 3.07 -17.60 -61.43
CA SER A 276 2.29 -16.47 -60.81
C SER A 276 2.15 -16.73 -59.27
N GLN A 277 1.33 -16.14 -58.36
CA GLN A 277 0.24 -15.13 -58.39
C GLN A 277 0.02 -14.36 -57.02
N HIS A 278 -1.12 -14.59 -56.33
CA HIS A 278 -1.70 -13.92 -55.15
C HIS A 278 -1.26 -14.53 -53.79
N PHE A 279 -1.25 -13.81 -52.65
CA PHE A 279 -2.44 -13.27 -51.95
C PHE A 279 -2.27 -11.90 -51.27
N SER A 280 -3.40 -11.21 -51.07
CA SER A 280 -3.46 -9.83 -50.54
C SER A 280 -4.46 -9.66 -49.38
N HIS A 281 -4.26 -8.58 -48.61
CA HIS A 281 -5.16 -7.91 -47.66
C HIS A 281 -6.32 -8.67 -46.97
N ARG A 282 -6.35 -8.57 -45.63
CA ARG A 282 -7.47 -7.89 -44.94
C ARG A 282 -7.10 -7.31 -43.57
N ARG A 283 -7.93 -6.39 -43.07
CA ARG A 283 -7.88 -5.77 -41.74
C ARG A 283 -9.31 -5.68 -41.18
N SER A 284 -9.38 -5.50 -39.85
CA SER A 284 -10.43 -4.79 -39.08
C SER A 284 -11.61 -5.56 -38.42
N THR A 285 -12.03 -4.97 -37.29
CA THR A 285 -13.34 -5.00 -36.60
C THR A 285 -13.93 -6.30 -36.02
N SER A 286 -13.77 -6.44 -34.70
CA SER A 286 -14.84 -6.50 -33.68
C SER A 286 -16.18 -7.21 -33.99
N SER A 287 -16.45 -8.31 -33.27
CA SER A 287 -17.62 -8.40 -32.36
C SER A 287 -17.43 -9.52 -31.32
N ALA A 288 -18.45 -9.86 -30.53
CA ALA A 288 -18.37 -10.67 -29.31
C ALA A 288 -19.14 -12.02 -29.35
N HIS A 289 -19.03 -12.75 -28.23
CA HIS A 289 -19.83 -13.89 -27.76
C HIS A 289 -19.47 -15.34 -28.16
N VAL A 290 -19.88 -16.23 -27.24
CA VAL A 290 -19.87 -17.71 -27.20
C VAL A 290 -18.49 -18.38 -27.12
N LEU A 291 -18.29 -19.16 -26.06
CA LEU A 291 -17.08 -19.97 -25.81
C LEU A 291 -17.49 -21.33 -25.20
N PRO A 292 -17.60 -22.40 -25.98
CA PRO A 292 -17.81 -23.75 -25.47
C PRO A 292 -16.48 -24.38 -25.03
N LYS A 293 -16.52 -25.21 -23.99
CA LYS A 293 -15.35 -26.00 -23.55
C LYS A 293 -15.17 -27.21 -24.47
N SER A 294 -13.93 -27.51 -24.85
CA SER A 294 -13.52 -28.91 -25.10
C SER A 294 -12.02 -29.11 -24.82
N MET A 295 -11.58 -30.36 -24.86
CA MET A 295 -10.27 -30.84 -24.42
C MET A 295 -9.20 -30.78 -25.52
N GLY A 296 -7.94 -30.62 -25.10
CA GLY A 296 -6.98 -31.70 -25.35
C GLY A 296 -5.70 -31.39 -26.13
N ARG A 297 -4.61 -31.96 -25.58
CA ARG A 297 -3.33 -32.33 -26.22
C ARG A 297 -2.42 -31.26 -26.86
N ALA A 298 -1.22 -31.22 -26.28
CA ALA A 298 0.09 -31.28 -26.96
C ALA A 298 0.49 -30.17 -27.95
N SER A 299 1.40 -29.32 -27.48
CA SER A 299 2.61 -28.98 -28.24
C SER A 299 3.79 -28.80 -27.29
N ARG A 300 4.79 -29.66 -27.41
CA ARG A 300 6.16 -29.48 -26.87
C ARG A 300 7.03 -29.03 -28.04
N THR A 301 7.79 -27.93 -27.90
CA THR A 301 9.19 -27.80 -28.37
C THR A 301 9.72 -26.37 -28.11
N LEU A 302 11.04 -26.19 -28.26
CA LEU A 302 11.77 -24.92 -28.34
C LEU A 302 11.62 -23.93 -27.15
N LEU A 303 12.39 -24.17 -26.09
CA LEU A 303 13.33 -23.17 -25.54
C LEU A 303 14.25 -23.83 -24.48
N SER A 304 15.39 -24.36 -24.94
CA SER A 304 16.44 -24.93 -24.10
C SER A 304 17.80 -24.78 -24.77
N GLY A 305 18.53 -23.72 -24.44
CA GLY A 305 19.87 -23.43 -24.95
C GLY A 305 20.56 -22.41 -24.05
N LEU A 306 21.84 -22.67 -23.72
CA LEU A 306 22.58 -22.11 -22.57
C LEU A 306 21.85 -22.40 -21.22
N VAL A 307 22.36 -23.24 -20.33
CA VAL A 307 23.74 -23.36 -19.85
C VAL A 307 24.14 -24.83 -19.64
N ARG A 308 25.27 -25.27 -20.21
CA ARG A 308 26.09 -26.35 -19.63
C ARG A 308 27.50 -26.41 -20.23
N ASN A 309 28.43 -26.96 -19.44
CA ASN A 309 29.75 -27.48 -19.78
C ASN A 309 30.80 -26.50 -20.32
N ALA A 310 31.72 -26.09 -19.44
CA ALA A 310 33.07 -25.65 -19.78
C ALA A 310 34.05 -26.24 -18.75
N THR A 311 34.53 -27.46 -19.00
CA THR A 311 35.55 -28.15 -18.18
C THR A 311 36.54 -28.86 -19.09
N MET A 312 37.68 -28.23 -19.35
CA MET A 312 38.86 -28.89 -19.91
C MET A 312 40.14 -28.37 -19.22
N ARG A 313 41.17 -29.21 -19.21
CA ARG A 313 42.54 -28.90 -18.75
C ARG A 313 43.49 -28.92 -19.96
N LEU A 314 44.76 -28.59 -19.66
CA LEU A 314 46.01 -28.96 -20.37
C LEU A 314 46.50 -28.05 -21.52
N HIS A 315 47.49 -27.24 -21.13
CA HIS A 315 48.77 -26.91 -21.79
C HIS A 315 48.85 -26.15 -23.14
N PRO A 316 49.95 -25.40 -23.35
CA PRO A 316 50.19 -24.58 -24.54
C PRO A 316 51.07 -25.29 -25.59
N PRO A 317 51.15 -24.69 -26.79
CA PRO A 317 52.46 -24.59 -27.46
C PRO A 317 52.74 -23.17 -27.99
N THR A 318 54.02 -22.77 -27.95
CA THR A 318 54.57 -21.80 -28.91
C THR A 318 54.74 -22.47 -30.28
N PRO A 319 54.73 -21.70 -31.37
CA PRO A 319 56.01 -21.51 -32.06
C PRO A 319 56.25 -20.09 -32.56
N SER A 320 57.53 -19.78 -32.77
CA SER A 320 58.02 -18.59 -33.47
C SER A 320 58.26 -18.90 -34.96
N THR A 321 57.83 -18.02 -35.86
CA THR A 321 58.29 -18.05 -37.26
C THR A 321 58.46 -16.63 -37.79
N SER A 322 59.62 -16.34 -38.38
CA SER A 322 59.94 -15.13 -39.14
C SER A 322 59.53 -15.27 -40.61
N PHE A 323 59.39 -14.14 -41.33
CA PHE A 323 59.58 -13.91 -42.78
C PHE A 323 58.87 -12.58 -43.17
N PRO A 324 59.16 -11.97 -44.34
CA PRO A 324 60.46 -11.44 -44.76
C PRO A 324 60.37 -9.90 -44.96
N ALA A 325 61.49 -9.25 -45.31
CA ALA A 325 61.47 -7.85 -45.72
C ALA A 325 60.74 -7.69 -47.08
N VAL A 326 59.90 -6.64 -47.19
CA VAL A 326 59.22 -6.25 -48.44
C VAL A 326 59.59 -4.79 -48.74
N VAL A 327 59.85 -4.52 -50.02
CA VAL A 327 60.45 -3.28 -50.54
C VAL A 327 59.44 -2.11 -50.51
N GLU A 328 59.92 -0.90 -50.17
CA GLU A 328 59.15 0.34 -50.28
C GLU A 328 58.96 0.78 -51.75
N PRO A 329 57.77 1.29 -52.10
CA PRO A 329 57.63 2.24 -53.20
C PRO A 329 56.83 3.50 -52.81
N GLY A 330 57.47 4.67 -52.95
CA GLY A 330 56.80 5.95 -53.22
C GLY A 330 55.89 6.54 -52.12
N VAL A 331 56.46 7.41 -51.28
CA VAL A 331 55.67 8.23 -50.34
C VAL A 331 54.80 9.23 -51.12
N ALA A 332 53.48 9.02 -51.11
CA ALA A 332 52.49 10.04 -51.45
C ALA A 332 52.05 10.77 -50.16
N PRO A 333 51.81 12.10 -50.19
CA PRO A 333 51.52 12.88 -48.98
C PRO A 333 50.14 12.52 -48.39
N THR A 334 50.15 11.90 -47.20
CA THR A 334 48.94 11.56 -46.45
C THR A 334 48.16 12.83 -46.07
N PRO A 335 46.85 12.94 -46.41
CA PRO A 335 46.05 14.08 -45.98
C PRO A 335 45.89 14.06 -44.45
N GLN A 336 46.18 15.18 -43.79
CA GLN A 336 46.06 15.30 -42.34
C GLN A 336 44.63 14.98 -41.88
N PRO A 337 44.44 14.16 -40.81
CA PRO A 337 43.11 13.89 -40.28
C PRO A 337 42.53 15.17 -39.68
N SER A 338 41.52 15.74 -40.34
CA SER A 338 40.86 16.96 -39.86
C SER A 338 40.29 16.71 -38.46
N VAL A 339 40.75 17.49 -37.47
CA VAL A 339 40.33 17.34 -36.06
C VAL A 339 38.82 17.52 -35.95
N ALA A 340 38.12 16.40 -35.76
CA ALA A 340 36.67 16.40 -35.68
C ALA A 340 36.24 17.15 -34.42
N LYS A 341 35.47 18.24 -34.60
CA LYS A 341 34.92 18.99 -33.46
C LYS A 341 34.17 18.05 -32.52
N PRO A 342 34.36 18.17 -31.19
CA PRO A 342 33.72 17.28 -30.23
C PRO A 342 32.19 17.35 -30.36
N PRO A 343 31.48 16.26 -30.05
CA PRO A 343 30.02 16.24 -30.07
C PRO A 343 29.48 17.18 -28.99
N MET A 344 28.63 18.11 -29.40
CA MET A 344 27.97 19.09 -28.53
C MET A 344 27.27 18.42 -27.35
N THR A 345 27.72 18.76 -26.14
CA THR A 345 27.20 18.23 -24.87
C THR A 345 26.00 19.03 -24.37
N SER A 346 25.25 18.48 -23.41
CA SER A 346 24.16 19.16 -22.71
C SER A 346 24.63 20.35 -21.90
N GLN A 347 25.82 20.29 -21.30
CA GLN A 347 26.43 21.42 -20.61
C GLN A 347 26.76 22.56 -21.60
N GLU A 348 27.26 22.25 -22.80
CA GLU A 348 27.45 23.23 -23.88
C GLU A 348 26.13 23.75 -24.47
N LEU A 349 25.11 22.90 -24.65
CA LEU A 349 23.77 23.34 -25.09
C LEU A 349 23.17 24.34 -24.10
N LEU A 350 23.28 24.05 -22.80
CA LEU A 350 22.80 24.93 -21.74
C LEU A 350 23.61 26.23 -21.69
N SER A 351 24.95 26.18 -21.84
CA SER A 351 25.83 27.36 -21.75
C SER A 351 25.81 28.24 -23.00
N GLN A 352 25.73 27.70 -24.22
CA GLN A 352 25.63 28.50 -25.45
C GLN A 352 24.39 29.41 -25.45
N HIS A 353 23.28 28.95 -24.87
CA HIS A 353 22.08 29.77 -24.67
C HIS A 353 22.22 30.84 -23.57
N HIS A 354 23.38 30.98 -22.90
CA HIS A 354 23.63 32.13 -22.02
C HIS A 354 24.00 33.40 -22.81
N GLY A 355 24.81 33.29 -23.86
CA GLY A 355 25.28 34.45 -24.62
C GLY A 355 24.26 35.05 -25.62
N ALA A 356 23.31 34.25 -26.09
CA ALA A 356 22.42 34.63 -27.19
C ALA A 356 21.30 35.66 -26.85
N LEU A 357 21.17 36.07 -25.58
CA LEU A 357 20.00 36.83 -25.09
C LEU A 357 20.07 38.37 -25.23
N VAL A 358 21.17 38.93 -25.73
CA VAL A 358 21.40 40.39 -25.79
C VAL A 358 20.59 41.10 -26.90
N ARG A 359 19.78 40.39 -27.71
CA ARG A 359 18.87 41.01 -28.70
C ARG A 359 17.54 40.27 -28.86
N PRO A 360 16.47 40.67 -28.12
CA PRO A 360 15.14 40.11 -28.30
C PRO A 360 14.48 40.64 -29.57
N ARG A 361 14.79 40.06 -30.74
CA ARG A 361 13.97 40.23 -31.95
C ARG A 361 12.65 39.45 -31.79
N LEU A 362 11.73 40.01 -31.00
CA LEU A 362 10.33 39.56 -30.88
C LEU A 362 9.54 39.88 -32.16
N SER A 363 9.97 39.32 -33.29
CA SER A 363 9.13 39.22 -34.48
C SER A 363 7.92 38.36 -34.15
N ARG A 364 6.76 39.01 -33.91
CA ARG A 364 5.48 38.37 -33.60
C ARG A 364 5.28 37.12 -34.45
N LEU A 365 5.04 35.98 -33.81
CA LEU A 365 4.48 34.78 -34.45
C LEU A 365 3.04 35.08 -34.89
N ARG A 366 2.90 35.81 -36.01
CA ARG A 366 1.62 36.07 -36.66
C ARG A 366 1.13 34.73 -37.21
N THR A 367 0.03 34.23 -36.68
CA THR A 367 -0.52 32.90 -37.01
C THR A 367 -1.11 32.88 -38.42
N VAL A 368 -0.25 32.92 -39.45
CA VAL A 368 -0.63 32.80 -40.86
C VAL A 368 -1.15 31.38 -41.07
N ARG A 369 -2.48 31.24 -41.08
CA ARG A 369 -3.22 29.98 -41.25
C ARG A 369 -3.22 29.51 -42.71
N GLY A 370 -2.04 29.55 -43.35
CA GLY A 370 -1.84 29.19 -44.75
C GLY A 370 -2.01 27.69 -44.96
N THR A 371 -2.97 27.30 -45.79
CA THR A 371 -3.39 25.92 -46.09
C THR A 371 -2.43 25.21 -47.06
N MET A 372 -1.11 25.31 -46.82
CA MET A 372 -0.12 24.51 -47.53
C MET A 372 -0.20 23.06 -47.08
N LYS A 373 -0.86 22.22 -47.90
CA LYS A 373 -1.18 20.80 -47.66
C LYS A 373 0.04 19.86 -47.76
N GLY A 374 1.22 20.37 -47.39
CA GLY A 374 2.45 19.59 -47.30
C GLY A 374 2.38 18.60 -46.15
N LYS A 375 2.77 17.35 -46.41
CA LYS A 375 2.79 16.26 -45.44
C LYS A 375 3.93 16.48 -44.44
N LYS A 376 3.72 17.36 -43.46
CA LYS A 376 4.67 17.61 -42.36
C LYS A 376 4.86 16.32 -41.57
N ASP A 377 5.96 15.63 -41.87
CA ASP A 377 6.52 14.61 -41.00
C ASP A 377 7.07 15.35 -39.78
N HIS A 378 6.19 15.56 -38.78
CA HIS A 378 6.50 16.41 -37.64
C HIS A 378 7.68 15.82 -36.87
N ASP A 379 8.69 16.66 -36.59
CA ASP A 379 9.90 16.30 -35.87
C ASP A 379 9.62 15.90 -34.41
N HIS A 380 9.06 14.71 -34.22
CA HIS A 380 8.54 14.29 -32.93
C HIS A 380 9.69 13.74 -32.07
N PHE A 381 10.16 14.57 -31.15
CA PHE A 381 11.15 14.19 -30.15
C PHE A 381 10.49 13.33 -29.06
N THR A 382 10.59 12.01 -29.24
CA THR A 382 9.96 10.98 -28.39
C THR A 382 10.32 11.04 -26.90
N PHE A 383 11.49 11.60 -26.54
CA PHE A 383 11.97 11.62 -25.15
C PHE A 383 11.68 12.96 -24.47
N VAL A 384 12.09 14.08 -25.09
CA VAL A 384 11.97 15.44 -24.56
C VAL A 384 11.54 16.36 -25.69
N THR A 385 10.37 16.99 -25.56
CA THR A 385 9.80 17.79 -26.64
C THR A 385 10.46 19.18 -26.75
N PRO A 386 10.40 19.86 -27.92
CA PRO A 386 10.92 21.23 -28.06
C PRO A 386 10.28 22.22 -27.07
N GLU A 387 9.00 22.04 -26.73
CA GLU A 387 8.28 22.84 -25.74
C GLU A 387 8.90 22.65 -24.35
N THR A 388 9.27 21.42 -23.99
CA THR A 388 9.94 21.11 -22.73
C THR A 388 11.32 21.79 -22.65
N MET A 389 12.09 21.78 -23.75
CA MET A 389 13.35 22.52 -23.83
C MET A 389 13.15 24.05 -23.73
N SER A 390 12.09 24.59 -24.32
CA SER A 390 11.76 26.02 -24.19
C SER A 390 11.36 26.42 -22.76
N GLU A 391 10.67 25.54 -22.04
CA GLU A 391 10.32 25.73 -20.63
C GLU A 391 11.55 25.66 -19.71
N ILE A 392 12.50 24.75 -19.98
CA ILE A 392 13.80 24.70 -19.30
C ILE A 392 14.56 26.02 -19.50
N GLN A 393 14.59 26.55 -20.73
CA GLN A 393 15.19 27.84 -21.03
C GLN A 393 14.49 29.00 -20.31
N ARG A 394 13.14 29.01 -20.25
CA ARG A 394 12.35 30.01 -19.52
C ARG A 394 12.65 30.00 -18.02
N ARG A 395 12.61 28.83 -17.36
CA ARG A 395 12.93 28.70 -15.92
C ARG A 395 14.32 29.23 -15.62
N ARG A 396 15.31 28.88 -16.45
CA ARG A 396 16.71 29.32 -16.31
C ARG A 396 16.93 30.79 -16.63
N SER A 397 16.14 31.43 -17.48
CA SER A 397 16.22 32.88 -17.71
C SER A 397 15.54 33.67 -16.60
N VAL A 398 14.41 33.19 -16.06
CA VAL A 398 13.70 33.81 -14.93
C VAL A 398 14.55 33.81 -13.65
N ARG A 399 15.17 32.67 -13.27
CA ARG A 399 16.04 32.60 -12.08
C ARG A 399 17.23 33.54 -12.17
N ARG A 400 17.91 33.59 -13.34
CA ARG A 400 19.01 34.53 -13.59
C ARG A 400 18.55 35.98 -13.50
N LYS A 401 17.50 36.36 -14.23
CA LYS A 401 16.93 37.72 -14.17
C LYS A 401 16.57 38.14 -12.74
N PHE A 402 16.05 37.23 -11.92
CA PHE A 402 15.78 37.50 -10.51
C PHE A 402 17.06 37.72 -9.70
N GLU A 403 18.09 36.88 -9.87
CA GLU A 403 19.39 37.06 -9.20
C GLU A 403 20.09 38.36 -9.65
N ASP A 404 20.08 38.66 -10.95
CA ASP A 404 20.65 39.88 -11.54
C ASP A 404 19.96 41.14 -10.96
N LEU A 405 18.62 41.15 -10.93
CA LEU A 405 17.82 42.23 -10.35
C LEU A 405 18.02 42.35 -8.83
N LEU A 406 18.20 41.23 -8.12
CA LEU A 406 18.44 41.23 -6.68
C LEU A 406 19.83 41.80 -6.36
N ARG A 407 20.85 41.48 -7.17
CA ARG A 407 22.18 42.09 -7.11
C ARG A 407 22.12 43.59 -7.39
N GLU A 408 21.44 44.01 -8.46
CA GLU A 408 21.26 45.42 -8.81
C GLU A 408 20.54 46.20 -7.69
N THR A 409 19.48 45.62 -7.12
CA THR A 409 18.70 46.25 -6.04
C THR A 409 19.50 46.31 -4.74
N GLN A 410 20.31 45.27 -4.43
CA GLN A 410 21.23 45.30 -3.30
C GLN A 410 22.29 46.41 -3.49
N THR A 411 22.94 46.50 -4.65
CA THR A 411 23.96 47.56 -4.89
C THR A 411 23.37 48.98 -4.75
N LYS A 412 22.12 49.20 -5.18
CA LYS A 412 21.41 50.47 -4.95
C LYS A 412 21.11 50.72 -3.47
N TYR A 413 20.65 49.70 -2.75
CA TYR A 413 20.38 49.78 -1.32
C TYR A 413 21.66 50.07 -0.52
N ASP A 414 22.74 49.33 -0.78
CA ASP A 414 24.03 49.49 -0.13
C ASP A 414 24.59 50.91 -0.37
N ALA A 415 24.45 51.47 -1.57
CA ALA A 415 24.79 52.86 -1.85
C ALA A 415 23.94 53.87 -1.06
N VAL A 416 22.62 53.68 -0.98
CA VAL A 416 21.70 54.53 -0.18
C VAL A 416 21.97 54.43 1.33
N VAL A 417 22.41 53.28 1.82
CA VAL A 417 22.83 53.08 3.21
C VAL A 417 24.19 53.72 3.50
N SER A 418 25.19 53.55 2.62
CA SER A 418 26.49 54.21 2.74
C SER A 418 26.36 55.74 2.79
N LEU A 419 25.52 56.33 1.93
CA LEU A 419 25.25 57.77 1.91
C LEU A 419 24.54 58.30 3.18
N LYS A 420 23.93 57.42 4.00
CA LYS A 420 23.32 57.76 5.29
C LYS A 420 24.29 57.70 6.48
N GLY A 421 25.46 57.07 6.34
CA GLY A 421 26.44 56.96 7.42
C GLY A 421 27.16 58.26 7.75
N ASP A 422 27.50 59.05 6.73
CA ASP A 422 28.39 60.22 6.82
C ASP A 422 27.68 61.57 7.08
N ARG A 423 26.35 61.59 7.28
CA ARG A 423 25.60 62.85 7.42
C ARG A 423 24.59 62.86 8.55
N LEU A 424 25.03 63.37 9.70
CA LEU A 424 24.15 64.09 10.61
C LEU A 424 23.62 65.36 9.93
N GLU A 425 22.30 65.54 10.02
CA GLU A 425 21.56 66.81 9.90
C GLU A 425 21.91 67.78 8.75
N THR A 426 21.36 67.54 7.54
CA THR A 426 20.65 68.62 6.81
C THR A 426 19.68 68.11 5.73
N GLU A 427 18.72 68.98 5.40
CA GLU A 427 17.43 68.71 4.74
C GLU A 427 17.37 67.94 3.41
N ARG A 428 16.23 67.23 3.27
CA ARG A 428 15.39 67.09 2.06
C ARG A 428 16.09 66.93 0.70
N ARG A 429 16.55 65.71 0.42
CA ARG A 429 16.41 65.10 -0.92
C ARG A 429 15.76 63.72 -0.82
N ARG A 430 14.59 63.56 -1.47
CA ARG A 430 13.95 62.26 -1.76
C ARG A 430 13.61 62.10 -3.26
N PRO A 431 14.60 61.86 -4.13
CA PRO A 431 14.36 61.14 -5.38
C PRO A 431 14.74 59.65 -5.29
N ASP A 432 15.84 59.33 -4.61
CA ASP A 432 16.52 58.04 -4.79
C ASP A 432 15.87 56.85 -4.06
N ASP A 433 15.06 57.09 -3.02
CA ASP A 433 14.23 56.05 -2.36
C ASP A 433 13.33 55.31 -3.39
N LEU A 434 12.93 55.98 -4.49
CA LEU A 434 12.12 55.39 -5.57
C LEU A 434 12.84 54.24 -6.29
N GLY A 435 14.16 54.35 -6.48
CA GLY A 435 14.94 53.36 -7.24
C GLY A 435 15.08 52.01 -6.52
N VAL A 436 15.03 52.01 -5.18
CA VAL A 436 15.03 50.80 -4.35
C VAL A 436 13.61 50.22 -4.27
N MET A 437 12.58 51.05 -4.09
CA MET A 437 11.18 50.61 -4.01
C MET A 437 10.66 50.02 -5.34
N ASP A 438 11.09 50.58 -6.49
CA ASP A 438 10.86 49.99 -7.81
C ASP A 438 11.54 48.60 -7.94
N GLY A 439 12.77 48.46 -7.42
CA GLY A 439 13.46 47.18 -7.30
C GLY A 439 12.67 46.16 -6.45
N TYR A 440 12.21 46.55 -5.26
CA TYR A 440 11.37 45.69 -4.40
C TYR A 440 10.06 45.29 -5.08
N SER A 441 9.37 46.22 -5.74
CA SER A 441 8.14 45.94 -6.49
C SER A 441 8.37 44.93 -7.61
N LYS A 442 9.43 45.13 -8.41
CA LYS A 442 9.82 44.21 -9.49
C LYS A 442 10.28 42.84 -8.98
N LEU A 443 10.98 42.78 -7.85
CA LEU A 443 11.38 41.53 -7.21
C LEU A 443 10.18 40.77 -6.65
N LEU A 444 9.26 41.45 -5.96
CA LEU A 444 8.04 40.85 -5.42
C LEU A 444 7.11 40.34 -6.53
N ALA A 445 6.90 41.11 -7.60
CA ALA A 445 6.15 40.67 -8.77
C ALA A 445 6.82 39.46 -9.46
N LEU A 446 8.14 39.49 -9.67
CA LEU A 446 8.85 38.35 -10.25
C LEU A 446 8.84 37.11 -9.33
N TYR A 447 8.66 37.30 -8.02
CA TYR A 447 8.56 36.25 -7.01
C TYR A 447 7.14 35.68 -6.85
N SER A 448 6.08 36.49 -7.04
CA SER A 448 4.69 36.01 -7.12
C SER A 448 4.41 35.30 -8.44
N ASP A 449 4.85 35.88 -9.56
CA ASP A 449 4.42 35.47 -10.90
C ASP A 449 5.16 34.22 -11.42
N ALA A 450 6.16 33.74 -10.68
CA ALA A 450 7.08 32.66 -11.08
C ALA A 450 7.07 31.43 -10.15
N GLU A 451 5.92 31.08 -9.56
CA GLU A 451 5.77 29.85 -8.76
C GLU A 451 6.28 28.60 -9.50
N ASP A 452 5.98 28.49 -10.81
CA ASP A 452 6.44 27.43 -11.72
C ASP A 452 7.97 27.30 -11.87
N CYS A 453 8.76 28.29 -11.40
CA CYS A 453 10.20 28.34 -11.60
C CYS A 453 11.02 27.87 -10.38
N ALA A 454 10.38 27.39 -9.31
CA ALA A 454 10.97 27.13 -7.99
C ALA A 454 11.55 28.37 -7.30
N LEU A 455 11.10 29.59 -7.65
CA LEU A 455 11.83 30.79 -7.24
C LEU A 455 11.92 30.95 -5.70
N ARG A 456 10.88 30.54 -4.98
CA ARG A 456 10.84 30.48 -3.51
C ARG A 456 11.91 29.56 -2.89
N ASP A 457 12.13 28.38 -3.47
CA ASP A 457 13.12 27.41 -3.01
C ASP A 457 14.54 27.77 -3.48
N PHE A 458 14.66 28.36 -4.68
CA PHE A 458 15.89 28.95 -5.21
C PHE A 458 16.41 30.08 -4.30
N VAL A 459 15.54 31.01 -3.89
CA VAL A 459 15.86 32.06 -2.90
C VAL A 459 16.37 31.46 -1.58
N ALA A 460 15.69 30.44 -1.07
CA ALA A 460 16.05 29.82 0.21
C ALA A 460 17.37 29.01 0.15
N THR A 461 17.65 28.33 -0.96
CA THR A 461 18.69 27.27 -1.02
C THR A 461 19.89 27.54 -1.93
N ALA A 462 19.76 28.41 -2.93
CA ALA A 462 20.72 28.52 -4.05
C ALA A 462 21.35 29.91 -4.22
N LEU A 463 20.70 30.97 -3.75
CA LEU A 463 21.31 32.30 -3.68
C LEU A 463 22.55 32.30 -2.77
N SER A 464 23.48 33.24 -3.03
CA SER A 464 24.58 33.51 -2.10
C SER A 464 24.04 33.94 -0.73
N PRO A 465 24.75 33.65 0.39
CA PRO A 465 24.26 33.99 1.72
C PRO A 465 23.91 35.48 1.91
N GLN A 466 24.64 36.37 1.24
CA GLN A 466 24.41 37.82 1.24
C GLN A 466 23.09 38.20 0.56
N LEU A 467 22.90 37.80 -0.70
CA LEU A 467 21.67 38.08 -1.47
C LEU A 467 20.43 37.49 -0.79
N ARG A 468 20.58 36.32 -0.18
CA ARG A 468 19.50 35.66 0.55
C ARG A 468 19.09 36.43 1.81
N ALA A 469 20.05 36.92 2.59
CA ALA A 469 19.76 37.78 3.75
C ALA A 469 19.02 39.05 3.31
N PHE A 470 19.58 39.78 2.34
CA PHE A 470 18.99 40.98 1.75
C PHE A 470 17.52 40.79 1.32
N PHE A 471 17.19 39.67 0.67
CA PHE A 471 15.81 39.37 0.29
C PHE A 471 14.87 39.17 1.50
N PHE A 472 15.28 38.38 2.50
CA PHE A 472 14.44 38.09 3.66
C PHE A 472 14.27 39.30 4.59
N ASP A 473 15.33 40.07 4.78
CA ASP A 473 15.38 41.17 5.75
C ASP A 473 14.73 42.47 5.21
N HIS A 474 14.73 42.66 3.88
CA HIS A 474 14.26 43.92 3.27
C HIS A 474 13.16 43.79 2.22
N VAL A 475 13.04 42.66 1.51
CA VAL A 475 12.09 42.52 0.39
C VAL A 475 10.79 41.81 0.82
N GLN A 476 10.88 40.65 1.47
CA GLN A 476 9.70 39.84 1.82
C GLN A 476 8.65 40.54 2.73
N PRO A 477 9.00 41.35 3.75
CA PRO A 477 8.03 41.86 4.72
C PRO A 477 6.85 42.65 4.14
N PHE A 478 7.00 43.27 2.97
CA PHE A 478 5.96 44.08 2.32
C PHE A 478 4.72 43.30 1.86
N GLY A 479 4.76 41.95 1.77
CA GLY A 479 3.69 41.15 1.16
C GLY A 479 2.58 40.62 2.07
N ALA A 480 2.63 40.81 3.39
CA ALA A 480 1.86 39.99 4.33
C ALA A 480 0.44 40.48 4.72
N SER A 481 0.04 41.69 4.32
CA SER A 481 -1.00 42.45 5.03
C SER A 481 -2.47 42.27 4.57
N LEU A 482 -2.83 41.18 3.88
CA LEU A 482 -4.19 40.97 3.35
C LEU A 482 -4.76 39.54 3.55
N HIS A 483 -5.81 39.42 4.39
CA HIS A 483 -6.98 38.47 4.36
C HIS A 483 -7.42 37.97 5.76
N ILE A 484 -8.75 37.89 6.01
CA ILE A 484 -9.54 36.89 6.81
C ILE A 484 -10.91 37.47 7.28
N THR A 485 -12.03 36.74 7.09
CA THR A 485 -13.32 36.76 7.85
C THR A 485 -14.28 35.64 7.34
N HIS A 486 -15.49 35.40 7.90
CA HIS A 486 -15.75 34.54 9.07
C HIS A 486 -17.14 33.83 9.01
N HIS A 487 -17.50 32.97 9.99
CA HIS A 487 -18.72 32.12 10.09
C HIS A 487 -19.93 32.71 10.87
N ARG A 488 -21.18 32.24 10.61
CA ARG A 488 -22.13 31.55 11.58
C ARG A 488 -23.60 31.44 11.11
N TRP A 489 -24.35 30.42 11.60
CA TRP A 489 -25.83 30.33 11.77
C TRP A 489 -26.22 29.15 12.70
N PHE A 490 -27.22 29.26 13.60
CA PHE A 490 -27.80 28.15 14.38
C PHE A 490 -29.04 28.56 15.23
N GLN A 491 -30.22 27.93 15.05
CA GLN A 491 -31.34 27.89 16.02
C GLN A 491 -32.50 26.98 15.52
N CYS A 492 -32.66 25.76 16.04
CA CYS A 492 -33.86 24.90 15.77
C CYS A 492 -33.94 23.63 16.67
N TRP A 493 -33.42 23.69 17.90
CA TRP A 493 -32.77 22.51 18.50
C TRP A 493 -33.64 21.53 19.32
N LEU A 494 -34.61 21.99 20.12
CA LEU A 494 -35.03 21.25 21.32
C LEU A 494 -35.60 19.84 21.07
N THR A 495 -36.55 19.65 20.15
CA THR A 495 -37.16 18.34 19.86
C THR A 495 -36.17 17.35 19.22
N TYR A 496 -35.24 17.87 18.41
CA TYR A 496 -34.24 17.04 17.74
C TYR A 496 -33.04 16.73 18.63
N VAL A 497 -32.73 17.54 19.65
CA VAL A 497 -31.55 17.40 20.50
C VAL A 497 -31.41 16.03 21.18
N PRO A 498 -32.42 15.44 21.85
CA PRO A 498 -32.30 14.11 22.48
C PRO A 498 -31.85 13.02 21.49
N ILE A 499 -32.46 13.03 20.30
CA ILE A 499 -32.19 12.10 19.21
C ILE A 499 -30.84 12.40 18.57
N LEU A 500 -30.54 13.68 18.30
CA LEU A 500 -29.31 14.18 17.71
C LEU A 500 -28.10 13.95 18.62
N LEU A 501 -28.25 13.99 19.94
CA LEU A 501 -27.20 13.66 20.91
C LEU A 501 -26.82 12.18 20.85
N LEU A 502 -27.81 11.28 20.77
CA LEU A 502 -27.55 9.85 20.59
C LEU A 502 -26.90 9.55 19.24
N ILE A 503 -27.35 10.22 18.17
CA ILE A 503 -26.77 10.10 16.82
C ILE A 503 -25.36 10.69 16.76
N THR A 504 -25.13 11.87 17.32
CA THR A 504 -23.80 12.51 17.29
C THR A 504 -22.83 11.74 18.17
N TYR A 505 -23.24 11.19 19.32
CA TYR A 505 -22.42 10.25 20.07
C TYR A 505 -22.10 8.99 19.25
N TRP A 506 -23.13 8.32 18.71
CA TRP A 506 -22.99 7.10 17.92
C TRP A 506 -22.06 7.29 16.71
N LEU A 507 -22.25 8.39 15.97
CA LEU A 507 -21.50 8.74 14.77
C LEU A 507 -20.09 9.22 15.11
N ALA A 508 -19.92 10.11 16.08
CA ALA A 508 -18.60 10.61 16.45
C ALA A 508 -17.74 9.51 17.09
N TYR A 509 -18.30 8.68 17.99
CA TYR A 509 -17.57 7.55 18.57
C TYR A 509 -17.28 6.47 17.52
N GLY A 510 -18.26 6.12 16.69
CA GLY A 510 -18.09 5.14 15.61
C GLY A 510 -17.05 5.57 14.57
N LEU A 511 -17.13 6.82 14.10
CA LEU A 511 -16.13 7.40 13.19
C LEU A 511 -14.77 7.60 13.86
N TYR A 512 -14.69 8.02 15.13
CA TYR A 512 -13.43 8.10 15.88
C TYR A 512 -12.74 6.74 15.96
N MET A 513 -13.48 5.69 16.28
CA MET A 513 -12.95 4.33 16.37
C MET A 513 -12.58 3.75 15.00
N LEU A 514 -13.35 4.05 13.94
CA LEU A 514 -12.99 3.75 12.55
C LEU A 514 -11.70 4.48 12.12
N GLN A 515 -11.64 5.81 12.28
CA GLN A 515 -10.50 6.67 11.93
C GLN A 515 -9.20 6.23 12.64
N ARG A 516 -9.32 5.81 13.90
CA ARG A 516 -8.22 5.36 14.75
C ARG A 516 -7.56 4.07 14.24
N ASP A 517 -8.32 3.18 13.62
CA ASP A 517 -7.80 1.96 13.00
C ASP A 517 -7.41 2.17 11.51
N ALA A 518 -8.16 3.00 10.77
CA ALA A 518 -7.82 3.41 9.41
C ALA A 518 -8.41 4.78 9.01
N PRO A 519 -7.65 5.68 8.35
CA PRO A 519 -8.19 6.95 7.86
C PRO A 519 -9.30 6.72 6.83
N LEU A 520 -10.36 7.53 6.90
CA LEU A 520 -11.63 7.34 6.17
C LEU A 520 -11.51 7.11 4.65
N ALA A 521 -10.51 7.72 3.99
CA ALA A 521 -10.23 7.46 2.58
C ALA A 521 -9.95 5.97 2.28
N ARG A 522 -9.26 5.26 3.19
CA ARG A 522 -8.98 3.82 3.07
C ARG A 522 -10.20 2.94 3.36
N LEU A 523 -11.18 3.44 4.12
CA LEU A 523 -12.42 2.72 4.43
C LEU A 523 -13.38 2.68 3.24
N LEU A 524 -13.24 3.58 2.27
CA LEU A 524 -13.96 3.53 0.99
C LEU A 524 -13.14 2.83 -0.12
N GLN A 525 -11.81 2.79 0.02
CA GLN A 525 -10.92 1.98 -0.82
C GLN A 525 -10.96 0.50 -0.40
N PHE A 526 -12.10 -0.16 -0.70
CA PHE A 526 -12.30 -1.60 -0.52
C PHE A 526 -11.44 -2.43 -1.47
N ASP A 527 -10.14 -2.50 -1.17
CA ASP A 527 -9.16 -3.29 -1.89
C ASP A 527 -9.23 -4.77 -1.47
N VAL A 528 -9.89 -5.54 -2.34
CA VAL A 528 -10.05 -6.99 -2.26
C VAL A 528 -8.69 -7.71 -2.17
N SER A 529 -7.66 -7.20 -2.83
CA SER A 529 -6.33 -7.83 -2.82
C SER A 529 -5.64 -7.71 -1.45
N ARG A 530 -5.87 -6.60 -0.74
CA ARG A 530 -5.30 -6.32 0.58
C ARG A 530 -5.96 -7.14 1.70
N ILE A 531 -7.23 -7.51 1.55
CA ILE A 531 -7.97 -8.36 2.49
C ILE A 531 -7.59 -9.83 2.29
N HIS A 532 -7.33 -10.22 1.05
CA HIS A 532 -6.87 -11.54 0.66
C HIS A 532 -5.34 -11.63 0.56
N ASP A 533 -4.63 -10.74 1.25
CA ASP A 533 -3.17 -10.75 1.36
C ASP A 533 -2.69 -12.08 1.98
N PRO A 534 -1.92 -12.91 1.25
CA PRO A 534 -1.44 -14.19 1.76
C PRO A 534 -0.51 -14.03 2.96
N VAL A 535 0.13 -12.87 3.14
CA VAL A 535 1.00 -12.58 4.30
C VAL A 535 0.16 -12.46 5.57
N ALA A 536 -0.86 -11.60 5.56
CA ALA A 536 -1.83 -11.49 6.66
C ALA A 536 -2.55 -12.83 6.94
N GLN A 537 -2.90 -13.59 5.90
CA GLN A 537 -3.56 -14.90 6.03
C GLN A 537 -2.64 -15.96 6.67
N GLY A 538 -1.39 -16.09 6.21
CA GLY A 538 -0.43 -17.06 6.74
C GLY A 538 -0.01 -16.75 8.18
N ILE A 539 0.19 -15.47 8.51
CA ILE A 539 0.43 -15.02 9.90
C ILE A 539 -0.77 -15.35 10.79
N ALA A 540 -2.01 -15.17 10.30
CA ALA A 540 -3.21 -15.54 11.06
C ALA A 540 -3.28 -17.04 11.35
N ILE A 541 -2.96 -17.90 10.38
CA ILE A 541 -2.94 -19.35 10.58
C ILE A 541 -1.83 -19.74 11.56
N ALA A 542 -0.60 -19.24 11.39
CA ALA A 542 0.51 -19.46 12.32
C ALA A 542 0.17 -19.11 13.78
N LEU A 543 -0.48 -17.96 14.00
CA LEU A 543 -0.92 -17.52 15.33
C LEU A 543 -2.05 -18.40 15.90
N SER A 544 -2.92 -18.96 15.05
CA SER A 544 -3.99 -19.88 15.47
C SER A 544 -3.45 -21.24 15.92
N GLN A 545 -2.40 -21.75 15.25
CA GLN A 545 -1.75 -23.03 15.60
C GLN A 545 -0.95 -22.91 16.91
N ARG A 546 -0.20 -21.81 17.11
CA ARG A 546 0.64 -21.55 18.31
C ARG A 546 -0.08 -21.75 19.65
N LYS A 547 -1.41 -21.66 19.69
CA LYS A 547 -2.20 -21.54 20.92
C LYS A 547 -3.05 -22.77 21.28
N ASN A 548 -3.21 -23.72 20.35
CA ASN A 548 -4.18 -24.81 20.47
C ASN A 548 -3.53 -26.16 20.12
N SER A 549 -2.64 -26.66 20.98
CA SER A 549 -2.06 -28.01 20.86
C SER A 549 -3.04 -29.14 21.19
N SER A 550 -4.26 -28.81 21.64
CA SER A 550 -5.35 -29.76 21.89
C SER A 550 -6.32 -29.78 20.70
N GLU A 551 -6.55 -30.96 20.13
CA GLU A 551 -7.38 -31.19 18.93
C GLU A 551 -8.83 -30.67 19.09
N ARG A 552 -9.39 -30.73 20.31
CA ARG A 552 -10.74 -30.24 20.65
C ARG A 552 -10.84 -28.71 20.67
N ARG A 553 -10.78 -28.11 19.48
CA ARG A 553 -11.13 -26.71 19.21
C ARG A 553 -12.62 -26.47 19.51
N SER A 554 -12.91 -25.65 20.53
CA SER A 554 -14.28 -25.43 21.00
C SER A 554 -15.11 -24.57 20.03
N ASN A 555 -15.90 -25.23 19.17
CA ASN A 555 -16.74 -24.59 18.16
C ASN A 555 -17.86 -23.68 18.73
N LEU A 556 -18.07 -23.61 20.06
CA LEU A 556 -19.17 -22.84 20.68
C LEU A 556 -19.24 -21.38 20.22
N GLN A 557 -18.14 -20.62 20.29
CA GLN A 557 -18.14 -19.21 19.87
C GLN A 557 -18.34 -19.04 18.35
N HIS A 558 -17.95 -20.03 17.54
CA HIS A 558 -18.23 -20.05 16.10
C HIS A 558 -19.73 -20.29 15.84
N ASN A 559 -20.31 -21.30 16.49
CA ASN A 559 -21.73 -21.65 16.37
C ASN A 559 -22.62 -20.50 16.86
N MET A 560 -22.34 -19.89 18.01
CA MET A 560 -23.10 -18.73 18.52
C MET A 560 -23.09 -17.54 17.56
N LYS A 561 -21.98 -17.29 16.84
CA LYS A 561 -21.93 -16.25 15.80
C LYS A 561 -22.74 -16.63 14.55
N LEU A 562 -22.78 -17.90 14.17
CA LEU A 562 -23.67 -18.36 13.09
C LEU A 562 -25.14 -18.25 13.50
N CYS A 563 -25.50 -18.63 14.73
CA CYS A 563 -26.85 -18.44 15.28
C CYS A 563 -27.27 -16.97 15.26
N ALA A 564 -26.40 -16.04 15.67
CA ALA A 564 -26.67 -14.60 15.57
C ALA A 564 -26.92 -14.15 14.11
N MET A 565 -26.12 -14.63 13.14
CA MET A 565 -26.31 -14.31 11.73
C MET A 565 -27.60 -14.88 11.15
N TRP A 566 -27.99 -16.10 11.55
CA TRP A 566 -29.27 -16.70 11.17
C TRP A 566 -30.46 -15.98 11.82
N ALA A 567 -30.33 -15.47 13.04
CA ALA A 567 -31.34 -14.63 13.69
C ALA A 567 -31.49 -13.24 13.03
N GLU A 568 -30.38 -12.65 12.57
CA GLU A 568 -30.38 -11.37 11.87
C GLU A 568 -31.07 -11.43 10.49
N TRP A 569 -31.07 -12.58 9.81
CA TRP A 569 -31.66 -12.73 8.47
C TRP A 569 -33.18 -12.42 8.41
N PRO A 570 -34.07 -13.08 9.18
CA PRO A 570 -35.49 -12.78 9.17
C PRO A 570 -35.76 -11.37 9.73
N SER A 571 -35.04 -10.93 10.76
CA SER A 571 -35.17 -9.58 11.32
C SER A 571 -34.85 -8.48 10.30
N LEU A 572 -33.79 -8.62 9.50
CA LEU A 572 -33.46 -7.71 8.41
C LEU A 572 -34.46 -7.81 7.25
N THR A 573 -34.92 -9.03 6.92
CA THR A 573 -35.89 -9.24 5.83
C THR A 573 -37.27 -8.66 6.17
N TYR A 574 -37.69 -8.72 7.43
CA TYR A 574 -38.98 -8.21 7.90
C TYR A 574 -38.99 -6.69 8.09
N ALA A 575 -37.89 -6.07 8.52
CA ALA A 575 -37.84 -4.64 8.85
C ALA A 575 -38.46 -3.66 7.83
N PRO A 576 -38.31 -3.80 6.49
CA PRO A 576 -39.02 -2.93 5.55
C PRO A 576 -40.54 -3.20 5.49
N LEU A 577 -41.01 -4.42 5.78
CA LEU A 577 -42.44 -4.74 5.83
C LEU A 577 -43.16 -4.01 6.97
N ALA A 578 -42.49 -3.77 8.10
CA ALA A 578 -43.04 -2.96 9.19
C ALA A 578 -43.44 -1.55 8.74
N VAL A 579 -42.69 -0.96 7.80
CA VAL A 579 -43.03 0.34 7.18
C VAL A 579 -44.28 0.21 6.30
N ALA A 580 -44.40 -0.86 5.51
CA ALA A 580 -45.57 -1.12 4.67
C ALA A 580 -46.84 -1.36 5.49
N PHE A 581 -46.78 -2.21 6.53
CA PHE A 581 -47.94 -2.57 7.35
C PHE A 581 -48.50 -1.37 8.14
N LYS A 582 -47.64 -0.48 8.64
CA LYS A 582 -48.08 0.80 9.25
C LYS A 582 -48.79 1.70 8.25
N VAL A 583 -48.23 1.91 7.06
CA VAL A 583 -48.89 2.73 6.02
C VAL A 583 -50.20 2.09 5.55
N ALA A 584 -50.29 0.77 5.53
CA ALA A 584 -51.50 0.01 5.22
C ALA A 584 -52.56 0.01 6.34
N LYS A 585 -52.22 0.45 7.56
CA LYS A 585 -53.03 0.32 8.78
C LYS A 585 -53.48 -1.13 9.06
N THR A 586 -52.61 -2.09 8.76
CA THR A 586 -52.86 -3.52 8.98
C THR A 586 -52.00 -4.04 10.12
N ASP A 587 -52.62 -4.72 11.09
CA ASP A 587 -51.90 -5.59 12.01
C ASP A 587 -51.19 -6.71 11.22
N GLY A 588 -49.87 -6.59 11.10
CA GLY A 588 -49.07 -7.54 10.32
C GLY A 588 -49.16 -8.95 10.91
N PHE A 589 -49.49 -9.94 10.07
CA PHE A 589 -49.73 -11.35 10.42
C PHE A 589 -48.65 -12.03 11.31
N VAL A 590 -47.45 -11.45 11.40
CA VAL A 590 -46.42 -11.87 12.35
C VAL A 590 -45.89 -10.63 13.08
N ARG A 591 -46.01 -10.60 14.41
CA ARG A 591 -45.45 -9.53 15.25
C ARG A 591 -43.92 -9.49 15.10
N PRO A 592 -43.28 -8.34 14.81
CA PRO A 592 -41.82 -8.23 14.65
C PRO A 592 -41.01 -8.69 15.87
N ALA A 593 -41.64 -8.70 17.05
CA ALA A 593 -41.14 -9.32 18.28
C ALA A 593 -40.56 -10.73 18.07
N ILE A 594 -41.29 -11.58 17.33
CA ILE A 594 -41.02 -13.00 17.15
C ILE A 594 -39.68 -13.23 16.40
N PHE A 595 -39.43 -12.46 15.34
CA PHE A 595 -38.22 -12.61 14.53
C PHE A 595 -36.97 -11.89 15.08
N SER A 596 -37.10 -11.11 16.14
CA SER A 596 -36.01 -10.28 16.69
C SER A 596 -35.54 -10.72 18.09
N PHE A 597 -36.04 -11.86 18.61
CA PHE A 597 -35.87 -12.28 20.01
C PHE A 597 -36.26 -11.18 21.02
N ASN A 598 -37.20 -10.33 20.62
CA ASN A 598 -37.69 -9.19 21.40
C ASN A 598 -38.97 -9.62 22.12
N PHE A 599 -38.82 -10.43 23.17
CA PHE A 599 -39.93 -11.14 23.81
C PHE A 599 -40.94 -10.19 24.47
N ASN A 600 -40.43 -9.33 25.34
CA ASN A 600 -41.16 -8.28 26.07
C ASN A 600 -40.07 -7.31 26.59
N ASP A 601 -40.30 -6.01 26.51
CA ASP A 601 -39.30 -5.01 26.86
C ASP A 601 -38.83 -5.09 28.32
N LEU A 602 -39.70 -5.47 29.26
CA LEU A 602 -39.32 -5.73 30.66
C LEU A 602 -38.32 -6.91 30.74
N TYR A 603 -38.53 -7.97 29.96
CA TYR A 603 -37.62 -9.12 29.90
C TYR A 603 -36.30 -8.78 29.21
N ASN A 604 -36.31 -7.91 28.20
CA ASN A 604 -35.08 -7.43 27.54
C ASN A 604 -34.25 -6.54 28.49
N VAL A 605 -34.89 -5.60 29.20
CA VAL A 605 -34.24 -4.77 30.23
C VAL A 605 -33.70 -5.65 31.36
N ALA A 606 -34.50 -6.57 31.89
CA ALA A 606 -34.07 -7.50 32.93
C ALA A 606 -32.88 -8.38 32.46
N THR A 607 -32.93 -8.92 31.25
CA THR A 607 -31.85 -9.73 30.68
C THR A 607 -30.58 -8.93 30.48
N GLY A 608 -30.69 -7.70 29.93
CA GLY A 608 -29.56 -6.78 29.79
C GLY A 608 -28.95 -6.40 31.14
N PHE A 609 -29.77 -6.14 32.15
CA PHE A 609 -29.33 -5.84 33.51
C PHE A 609 -28.66 -7.03 34.18
N GLN A 610 -29.21 -8.26 34.04
CA GLN A 610 -28.59 -9.47 34.59
C GLN A 610 -27.24 -9.78 33.93
N LEU A 611 -27.13 -9.68 32.61
CA LEU A 611 -25.88 -9.86 31.88
C LEU A 611 -24.84 -8.78 32.27
N GLY A 612 -25.27 -7.52 32.35
CA GLY A 612 -24.45 -6.41 32.86
C GLY A 612 -23.96 -6.66 34.28
N ARG A 613 -24.85 -7.08 35.19
CA ARG A 613 -24.54 -7.47 36.58
C ARG A 613 -23.53 -8.60 36.65
N ILE A 614 -23.66 -9.64 35.82
CA ILE A 614 -22.71 -10.76 35.75
C ILE A 614 -21.33 -10.28 35.25
N VAL A 615 -21.28 -9.41 34.24
CA VAL A 615 -20.02 -8.83 33.73
C VAL A 615 -19.36 -7.95 34.79
N ILE A 616 -20.11 -7.05 35.44
CA ILE A 616 -19.62 -6.16 36.49
C ILE A 616 -19.10 -6.98 37.68
N ILE A 617 -19.86 -7.93 38.20
CA ILE A 617 -19.44 -8.79 39.32
C ILE A 617 -18.15 -9.55 38.99
N LYS A 618 -18.02 -10.13 37.78
CA LYS A 618 -16.82 -10.86 37.36
C LYS A 618 -15.64 -9.96 36.94
N PHE A 619 -15.85 -8.65 36.81
CA PHE A 619 -14.81 -7.65 36.57
C PHE A 619 -14.30 -7.02 37.89
N TRP A 620 -15.21 -6.73 38.82
CA TRP A 620 -14.93 -6.08 40.11
C TRP A 620 -14.43 -7.07 41.17
N LYS A 621 -15.10 -8.22 41.36
CA LYS A 621 -14.57 -9.26 42.24
C LYS A 621 -13.32 -9.83 41.56
N ARG A 622 -12.15 -9.67 42.19
CA ARG A 622 -10.83 -10.14 41.72
C ARG A 622 -10.69 -11.68 41.80
N ALA A 623 -11.69 -12.42 41.33
CA ALA A 623 -11.83 -13.86 41.50
C ALA A 623 -10.60 -14.64 40.98
N PRO A 624 -9.95 -15.48 41.81
CA PRO A 624 -8.69 -16.14 41.47
C PRO A 624 -8.89 -17.38 40.59
N ALA A 625 -9.47 -17.22 39.40
CA ALA A 625 -9.65 -18.30 38.43
C ALA A 625 -9.21 -17.92 37.01
N ARG A 626 -8.55 -18.85 36.31
CA ARG A 626 -8.42 -18.78 34.83
C ARG A 626 -9.80 -19.01 34.19
N LEU A 627 -10.54 -19.99 34.72
CA LEU A 627 -11.86 -20.44 34.26
C LEU A 627 -12.89 -19.30 34.15
N GLY A 628 -13.00 -18.44 35.16
CA GLY A 628 -13.95 -17.31 35.15
C GLY A 628 -13.72 -16.34 33.99
N ARG A 629 -12.46 -16.07 33.62
CA ARG A 629 -12.11 -15.22 32.47
C ARG A 629 -12.27 -15.92 31.12
N MET A 630 -12.18 -17.24 31.08
CA MET A 630 -12.49 -18.05 29.90
C MET A 630 -13.99 -18.01 29.61
N LEU A 631 -14.84 -18.36 30.59
CA LEU A 631 -16.31 -18.34 30.46
C LEU A 631 -16.87 -16.95 30.07
N VAL A 632 -16.32 -15.87 30.64
CA VAL A 632 -16.73 -14.50 30.25
C VAL A 632 -16.41 -14.20 28.78
N ARG A 633 -15.24 -14.62 28.29
CA ARG A 633 -14.80 -14.34 26.92
C ARG A 633 -15.39 -15.28 25.86
N GLN A 634 -15.63 -16.54 26.20
CA GLN A 634 -16.10 -17.58 25.28
C GLN A 634 -17.63 -17.66 25.20
N SER A 635 -18.34 -17.31 26.28
CA SER A 635 -19.81 -17.43 26.36
C SER A 635 -20.51 -16.09 26.56
N ILE A 636 -20.19 -15.34 27.62
CA ILE A 636 -20.97 -14.15 28.00
C ILE A 636 -20.85 -13.02 26.98
N TYR A 637 -19.63 -12.67 26.53
CA TYR A 637 -19.46 -11.60 25.55
C TYR A 637 -20.08 -11.90 24.18
N PRO A 638 -19.94 -13.10 23.58
CA PRO A 638 -20.71 -13.46 22.38
C PRO A 638 -22.23 -13.40 22.59
N ILE A 639 -22.77 -13.92 23.70
CA ILE A 639 -24.21 -13.86 23.97
C ILE A 639 -24.69 -12.39 24.07
N THR A 640 -23.94 -11.52 24.74
CA THR A 640 -24.35 -10.11 24.95
C THR A 640 -24.13 -9.24 23.70
N PHE A 641 -23.02 -9.39 22.98
CA PHE A 641 -22.61 -8.47 21.90
C PHE A 641 -22.72 -9.04 20.48
N ASP A 642 -22.88 -10.35 20.31
CA ASP A 642 -23.20 -10.97 19.02
C ASP A 642 -24.69 -11.32 18.90
N VAL A 643 -25.28 -12.00 19.89
CA VAL A 643 -26.68 -12.49 19.84
C VAL A 643 -27.69 -11.44 20.34
N LEU A 644 -27.63 -11.05 21.61
CA LEU A 644 -28.66 -10.21 22.25
C LEU A 644 -28.46 -8.71 22.03
N TYR A 645 -27.43 -8.31 21.29
CA TYR A 645 -27.09 -6.91 21.05
C TYR A 645 -28.24 -6.12 20.41
N ILE A 646 -28.95 -6.70 19.45
CA ILE A 646 -30.05 -6.04 18.74
C ILE A 646 -31.27 -5.80 19.66
N PRO A 647 -31.86 -6.82 20.33
CA PRO A 647 -33.00 -6.58 21.23
C PRO A 647 -32.64 -5.68 22.42
N ILE A 648 -31.48 -5.85 23.05
CA ILE A 648 -31.02 -4.98 24.16
C ILE A 648 -30.90 -3.53 23.68
N THR A 649 -30.23 -3.28 22.56
CA THR A 649 -30.02 -1.90 22.07
C THR A 649 -31.32 -1.28 21.55
N SER A 650 -32.22 -2.06 20.95
CA SER A 650 -33.56 -1.60 20.52
C SER A 650 -34.43 -1.17 21.72
N THR A 651 -34.44 -1.97 22.78
CA THR A 651 -35.22 -1.71 24.00
C THR A 651 -34.73 -0.46 24.75
N LEU A 652 -33.41 -0.37 25.00
CA LEU A 652 -32.80 0.78 25.67
C LEU A 652 -33.05 2.09 24.92
N LEU A 653 -33.20 2.00 23.61
CA LEU A 653 -33.43 3.13 22.72
C LEU A 653 -34.92 3.51 22.61
N ARG A 654 -35.85 2.54 22.66
CA ARG A 654 -37.29 2.84 22.85
C ARG A 654 -37.52 3.54 24.19
N VAL A 655 -36.86 3.06 25.25
CA VAL A 655 -36.81 3.77 26.54
C VAL A 655 -36.19 5.18 26.40
N ALA A 656 -35.11 5.34 25.62
CA ALA A 656 -34.49 6.66 25.45
C ALA A 656 -35.34 7.67 24.65
N ILE A 657 -36.18 7.20 23.72
CA ILE A 657 -36.91 8.08 22.78
C ILE A 657 -38.35 8.32 23.24
N CYS A 658 -39.03 7.32 23.83
CA CYS A 658 -40.47 7.30 24.08
C CYS A 658 -41.29 7.57 22.79
N PRO A 659 -41.37 6.60 21.86
CA PRO A 659 -42.17 6.76 20.65
C PRO A 659 -43.68 6.78 20.97
N ASN A 660 -44.40 7.75 20.40
CA ASN A 660 -45.85 7.84 20.53
C ASN A 660 -46.53 6.61 19.90
N GLY A 661 -47.42 5.95 20.64
CA GLY A 661 -48.34 4.93 20.11
C GLY A 661 -47.95 3.46 20.33
N ASP A 662 -46.73 3.16 20.78
CA ASP A 662 -46.38 1.82 21.26
C ASP A 662 -47.05 1.49 22.61
N ASP A 663 -47.18 0.20 22.94
CA ASP A 663 -47.57 -0.27 24.28
C ASP A 663 -46.72 0.42 25.35
N ARG A 664 -47.36 1.27 26.17
CA ARG A 664 -46.68 2.12 27.16
C ARG A 664 -45.78 1.28 28.06
N ILE A 665 -44.49 1.60 28.10
CA ILE A 665 -43.53 0.96 29.01
C ILE A 665 -43.87 1.41 30.43
N VAL A 666 -44.71 0.63 31.11
CA VAL A 666 -45.11 0.87 32.50
C VAL A 666 -43.95 0.48 33.41
N PHE A 667 -43.31 1.46 34.03
CA PHE A 667 -42.31 1.23 35.07
C PHE A 667 -42.99 0.85 36.39
N LEU A 668 -42.21 0.33 37.36
CA LEU A 668 -42.74 0.09 38.71
C LEU A 668 -43.28 1.42 39.27
N ALA A 669 -44.46 1.37 39.90
CA ALA A 669 -45.30 2.53 40.26
C ALA A 669 -45.93 3.28 39.06
N SER A 670 -46.45 2.52 38.09
CA SER A 670 -47.45 2.88 37.06
C SER A 670 -47.18 4.07 36.11
N THR A 671 -46.10 4.84 36.27
CA THR A 671 -45.80 5.97 35.38
C THR A 671 -45.26 5.53 34.01
N SER A 672 -45.83 6.10 32.94
CA SER A 672 -45.35 5.98 31.57
C SER A 672 -44.23 7.00 31.27
N CYS A 673 -43.63 6.91 30.08
CA CYS A 673 -42.61 7.86 29.62
C CYS A 673 -43.18 9.18 29.07
N ASP A 674 -44.51 9.30 28.93
CA ASP A 674 -45.21 10.53 28.50
C ASP A 674 -45.14 11.66 29.55
N CYS A 675 -44.90 11.33 30.82
CA CYS A 675 -44.86 12.30 31.91
C CYS A 675 -43.66 13.25 31.77
N VAL A 676 -43.90 14.51 31.40
CA VAL A 676 -42.88 15.56 31.20
C VAL A 676 -41.89 15.63 32.36
N ASP A 677 -42.37 15.59 33.60
CA ASP A 677 -41.56 15.66 34.83
C ASP A 677 -40.60 14.48 35.02
N ARG A 678 -40.85 13.36 34.31
CA ARG A 678 -40.03 12.13 34.38
C ARG A 678 -39.34 11.80 33.06
N TYR A 679 -39.71 12.43 31.94
CA TYR A 679 -39.09 12.22 30.63
C TYR A 679 -37.56 12.32 30.71
N GLY A 680 -37.03 13.34 31.40
CA GLY A 680 -35.58 13.51 31.58
C GLY A 680 -34.88 12.32 32.27
N VAL A 681 -35.55 11.66 33.21
CA VAL A 681 -35.02 10.46 33.90
C VAL A 681 -35.06 9.25 32.99
N VAL A 682 -36.19 9.03 32.30
CA VAL A 682 -36.37 7.88 31.39
C VAL A 682 -35.41 8.00 30.19
N TRP A 683 -35.31 9.20 29.59
CA TRP A 683 -34.31 9.55 28.57
C TRP A 683 -32.89 9.29 29.05
N ALA A 684 -32.52 9.74 30.26
CA ALA A 684 -31.17 9.56 30.80
C ALA A 684 -30.83 8.08 31.00
N VAL A 685 -31.74 7.27 31.52
CA VAL A 685 -31.56 5.82 31.72
C VAL A 685 -31.38 5.10 30.38
N GLY A 686 -32.28 5.34 29.42
CA GLY A 686 -32.19 4.75 28.08
C GLY A 686 -30.91 5.18 27.34
N SER A 687 -30.60 6.48 27.37
CA SER A 687 -29.42 7.06 26.73
C SER A 687 -28.11 6.54 27.31
N PHE A 688 -27.98 6.50 28.65
CA PHE A 688 -26.80 5.94 29.30
C PHE A 688 -26.64 4.45 29.00
N GLY A 689 -27.73 3.68 29.02
CA GLY A 689 -27.73 2.27 28.65
C GLY A 689 -27.29 2.05 27.20
N PHE A 690 -27.85 2.81 26.24
CA PHE A 690 -27.46 2.76 24.84
C PHE A 690 -25.98 3.09 24.65
N ILE A 691 -25.51 4.20 25.24
CA ILE A 691 -24.10 4.64 25.19
C ILE A 691 -23.17 3.55 25.74
N LEU A 692 -23.52 2.94 26.87
CA LEU A 692 -22.73 1.88 27.51
C LEU A 692 -22.68 0.60 26.68
N ILE A 693 -23.83 0.12 26.18
CA ILE A 693 -23.91 -1.11 25.36
C ILE A 693 -23.24 -0.93 24.01
N TYR A 694 -23.45 0.21 23.32
CA TYR A 694 -22.78 0.52 22.06
C TYR A 694 -21.26 0.60 22.24
N SER A 695 -20.78 1.35 23.25
CA SER A 695 -19.35 1.46 23.55
C SER A 695 -18.72 0.11 23.88
N CYS A 696 -19.39 -0.71 24.71
CA CYS A 696 -18.92 -2.05 25.07
C CYS A 696 -18.90 -2.99 23.86
N ALA A 697 -19.88 -2.91 22.96
CA ALA A 697 -19.92 -3.73 21.74
C ALA A 697 -18.81 -3.35 20.76
N VAL A 698 -18.59 -2.06 20.49
CA VAL A 698 -17.48 -1.56 19.65
C VAL A 698 -16.13 -1.94 20.28
N TYR A 699 -15.97 -1.74 21.59
CA TYR A 699 -14.76 -2.15 22.32
C TYR A 699 -14.53 -3.67 22.28
N TYR A 700 -15.59 -4.47 22.40
CA TYR A 700 -15.52 -5.93 22.24
C TYR A 700 -15.02 -6.30 20.84
N LYS A 701 -15.60 -5.73 19.78
CA LYS A 701 -15.17 -5.98 18.39
C LYS A 701 -13.73 -5.59 18.11
N MET A 702 -13.24 -4.48 18.66
CA MET A 702 -11.89 -3.98 18.38
C MET A 702 -10.81 -4.66 19.23
N TYR A 703 -11.06 -4.89 20.52
CA TYR A 703 -10.00 -5.24 21.48
C TYR A 703 -10.16 -6.61 22.15
N ILE A 704 -11.36 -7.20 22.15
CA ILE A 704 -11.63 -8.47 22.86
C ILE A 704 -11.80 -9.62 21.88
N GLU A 705 -12.66 -9.48 20.86
CA GLU A 705 -12.88 -10.50 19.84
C GLU A 705 -11.60 -10.88 19.07
N PRO A 706 -10.74 -9.93 18.62
CA PRO A 706 -9.50 -10.28 17.92
C PRO A 706 -8.44 -10.94 18.83
N LEU A 707 -8.65 -10.92 20.16
CA LEU A 707 -7.84 -11.64 21.15
C LEU A 707 -8.52 -12.91 21.69
N ALA A 708 -9.79 -13.15 21.32
CA ALA A 708 -10.51 -14.39 21.59
C ALA A 708 -10.02 -15.48 20.63
N THR A 709 -9.85 -16.69 21.14
CA THR A 709 -8.91 -17.66 20.53
C THR A 709 -9.50 -18.53 19.43
N THR A 710 -10.78 -18.33 19.10
CA THR A 710 -11.51 -19.07 18.06
C THR A 710 -11.38 -18.38 16.71
N MET A 711 -10.17 -18.43 16.12
CA MET A 711 -9.86 -17.82 14.82
C MET A 711 -10.43 -18.65 13.65
N ASP A 712 -11.73 -18.91 13.66
CA ASP A 712 -12.42 -19.77 12.68
C ASP A 712 -12.87 -19.00 11.44
N PHE A 713 -13.16 -17.71 11.62
CA PHE A 713 -13.14 -16.71 10.57
C PHE A 713 -12.83 -15.34 11.17
N ARG A 714 -12.18 -14.46 10.40
CA ARG A 714 -11.96 -13.06 10.74
C ARG A 714 -12.46 -12.19 9.59
N PHE A 715 -13.42 -11.32 9.88
CA PHE A 715 -13.72 -10.16 9.04
C PHE A 715 -12.71 -9.04 9.35
N GLU A 716 -12.51 -8.10 8.44
CA GLU A 716 -11.72 -6.90 8.75
C GLU A 716 -12.35 -6.13 9.91
N THR A 717 -11.54 -5.60 10.83
CA THR A 717 -12.04 -4.89 12.03
C THR A 717 -12.89 -3.67 11.65
N SER A 718 -12.58 -3.01 10.53
CA SER A 718 -13.42 -1.97 9.89
C SER A 718 -14.83 -2.46 9.53
N PHE A 719 -14.95 -3.66 8.95
CA PHE A 719 -16.23 -4.30 8.66
C PHE A 719 -16.96 -4.68 9.95
N GLN A 720 -16.25 -5.15 10.97
CA GLN A 720 -16.88 -5.47 12.27
C GLN A 720 -17.43 -4.23 12.98
N ILE A 721 -16.72 -3.09 12.95
CA ILE A 721 -17.22 -1.81 13.45
C ILE A 721 -18.40 -1.32 12.60
N THR A 722 -18.26 -1.35 11.26
CA THR A 722 -19.33 -1.02 10.31
C THR A 722 -20.59 -1.86 10.56
N MET A 723 -20.45 -3.15 10.91
CA MET A 723 -21.57 -4.03 11.26
C MET A 723 -22.21 -3.70 12.61
N VAL A 724 -21.46 -3.24 13.61
CA VAL A 724 -22.02 -2.76 14.89
C VAL A 724 -22.77 -1.44 14.68
N MET A 725 -22.18 -0.52 13.92
CA MET A 725 -22.80 0.74 13.48
C MET A 725 -24.07 0.50 12.64
N ALA A 726 -24.04 -0.48 11.72
CA ALA A 726 -25.17 -0.87 10.88
C ALA A 726 -26.41 -1.30 11.66
N ARG A 727 -26.19 -1.93 12.82
CA ARG A 727 -27.23 -2.36 13.73
C ARG A 727 -27.76 -1.19 14.61
N THR A 728 -27.41 0.09 14.39
CA THR A 728 -27.69 1.19 15.35
C THR A 728 -27.82 2.64 14.79
N ARG A 729 -28.54 2.93 13.67
CA ARG A 729 -28.52 4.29 13.05
C ARG A 729 -29.85 4.95 12.63
N TYR A 730 -29.93 6.28 12.81
CA TYR A 730 -30.92 7.24 12.26
C TYR A 730 -30.30 8.17 11.18
N LYS A 731 -31.15 8.81 10.36
CA LYS A 731 -30.81 9.69 9.22
C LYS A 731 -31.08 11.17 9.51
N GLY A 732 -30.04 12.00 9.65
CA GLY A 732 -30.19 13.43 10.00
C GLY A 732 -29.14 14.40 9.42
N LEU A 733 -28.47 14.03 8.31
CA LEU A 733 -27.51 14.89 7.61
C LEU A 733 -27.41 14.48 6.12
N PRO A 734 -27.21 15.42 5.18
CA PRO A 734 -26.89 15.11 3.80
C PRO A 734 -25.46 14.56 3.62
N GLN A 735 -25.27 13.82 2.52
CA GLN A 735 -24.03 13.21 2.02
C GLN A 735 -23.36 12.06 2.83
N LYS A 736 -23.32 10.90 2.15
CA LYS A 736 -22.27 9.85 2.19
C LYS A 736 -21.99 9.14 3.53
N SER A 737 -23.01 8.49 4.09
CA SER A 737 -22.98 7.07 4.54
C SER A 737 -24.32 6.68 5.18
N CYS A 738 -24.85 5.48 4.93
CA CYS A 738 -26.16 5.04 5.42
C CYS A 738 -26.10 3.57 5.85
N VAL A 739 -26.42 3.22 7.12
CA VAL A 739 -26.79 1.84 7.58
C VAL A 739 -27.29 1.80 9.04
N VAL A 740 -28.33 1.04 9.48
CA VAL A 740 -29.73 0.94 9.00
C VAL A 740 -30.78 0.56 10.08
N ASN A 741 -30.65 -0.53 10.86
CA ASN A 741 -31.87 -1.30 11.24
C ASN A 741 -32.76 -0.75 12.38
N PRO A 742 -32.41 -0.80 13.70
CA PRO A 742 -33.41 -0.66 14.76
C PRO A 742 -33.91 0.79 14.91
N LEU A 743 -33.01 1.78 14.81
CA LEU A 743 -33.34 3.21 14.88
C LEU A 743 -34.28 3.68 13.76
N LEU A 744 -34.34 2.96 12.63
CA LEU A 744 -35.17 3.34 11.48
C LEU A 744 -36.56 2.68 11.54
N SER A 745 -36.68 1.51 12.17
CA SER A 745 -37.98 1.02 12.68
C SER A 745 -38.54 1.99 13.70
N LEU A 746 -37.76 2.33 14.73
CA LEU A 746 -38.12 3.29 15.79
C LEU A 746 -38.52 4.68 15.27
N LEU A 747 -38.00 5.05 14.10
CA LEU A 747 -38.40 6.27 13.40
C LEU A 747 -39.71 6.11 12.62
N ALA A 748 -39.97 4.93 12.06
CA ALA A 748 -41.24 4.59 11.42
C ALA A 748 -42.37 4.46 12.46
N ASP A 749 -42.02 4.10 13.69
CA ASP A 749 -42.86 4.22 14.88
C ASP A 749 -43.10 5.71 15.21
N SER A 750 -42.06 6.49 15.54
CA SER A 750 -42.22 7.84 16.10
C SER A 750 -42.67 8.95 15.13
N VAL A 751 -42.62 8.75 13.80
CA VAL A 751 -43.03 9.76 12.80
C VAL A 751 -44.55 9.76 12.54
N GLY A 752 -45.29 8.74 13.01
CA GLY A 752 -46.72 8.62 12.72
C GLY A 752 -46.99 8.44 11.22
N LEU A 753 -46.36 7.42 10.62
CA LEU A 753 -46.48 7.14 9.17
C LEU A 753 -47.93 6.87 8.70
N GLU A 754 -48.82 6.50 9.61
CA GLU A 754 -50.27 6.38 9.39
C GLU A 754 -50.97 7.69 8.99
N SER A 755 -50.40 8.83 9.39
CA SER A 755 -50.84 10.19 9.02
C SER A 755 -49.93 10.79 7.95
N HIS A 756 -48.66 10.39 7.89
CA HIS A 756 -47.63 10.97 7.04
C HIS A 756 -47.01 9.96 6.07
N GLY A 757 -47.84 9.19 5.36
CA GLY A 757 -47.39 8.11 4.47
C GLY A 757 -46.36 8.54 3.40
N HIS A 758 -46.36 9.81 2.99
CA HIS A 758 -45.35 10.37 2.08
C HIS A 758 -43.91 10.32 2.63
N LEU A 759 -43.73 10.25 3.97
CA LEU A 759 -42.42 10.10 4.62
C LEU A 759 -41.90 8.66 4.58
N ALA A 760 -42.77 7.67 4.34
CA ALA A 760 -42.35 6.27 4.21
C ALA A 760 -41.43 6.05 2.99
N ILE A 761 -41.68 6.75 1.87
CA ILE A 761 -40.87 6.64 0.64
C ILE A 761 -39.39 7.06 0.87
N PRO A 762 -39.06 8.28 1.38
CA PRO A 762 -37.67 8.68 1.64
C PRO A 762 -37.00 7.93 2.81
N MET A 763 -37.77 7.19 3.63
CA MET A 763 -37.26 6.24 4.62
C MET A 763 -36.90 4.90 3.96
N THR A 764 -37.81 4.30 3.20
CA THR A 764 -37.60 3.07 2.42
C THR A 764 -36.44 3.22 1.42
N LEU A 765 -36.31 4.37 0.74
CA LEU A 765 -35.17 4.68 -0.13
C LEU A 765 -33.84 4.76 0.64
N ALA A 766 -33.85 5.31 1.85
CA ALA A 766 -32.65 5.36 2.70
C ALA A 766 -32.25 3.95 3.16
N PHE A 767 -33.25 3.14 3.53
CA PHE A 767 -33.12 1.74 3.93
C PHE A 767 -32.52 0.88 2.79
N LEU A 768 -33.02 1.05 1.55
CA LEU A 768 -32.50 0.39 0.34
C LEU A 768 -31.04 0.77 0.05
N GLY A 769 -30.71 2.07 0.07
CA GLY A 769 -29.35 2.55 -0.20
C GLY A 769 -28.34 2.03 0.81
N SER A 770 -28.75 1.87 2.08
CA SER A 770 -27.92 1.28 3.12
C SER A 770 -27.73 -0.23 3.02
N LEU A 771 -28.77 -0.98 2.69
CA LEU A 771 -28.66 -2.42 2.48
C LEU A 771 -27.83 -2.73 1.24
N THR A 772 -27.96 -1.90 0.20
CA THR A 772 -27.11 -1.96 -0.99
C THR A 772 -25.65 -1.69 -0.63
N PHE A 773 -25.35 -0.70 0.23
CA PHE A 773 -24.01 -0.48 0.76
C PHE A 773 -23.50 -1.69 1.56
N LEU A 774 -24.30 -2.26 2.45
CA LEU A 774 -23.94 -3.49 3.20
C LEU A 774 -23.70 -4.68 2.29
N LEU A 775 -24.54 -4.89 1.28
CA LEU A 775 -24.47 -5.98 0.32
C LEU A 775 -23.20 -5.86 -0.53
N ILE A 776 -22.92 -4.68 -1.08
CA ILE A 776 -21.67 -4.40 -1.80
C ILE A 776 -20.46 -4.60 -0.88
N THR A 777 -20.56 -4.17 0.38
CA THR A 777 -19.47 -4.32 1.35
C THR A 777 -19.25 -5.79 1.70
N ALA A 778 -20.25 -6.57 2.08
CA ALA A 778 -20.11 -8.01 2.37
C ALA A 778 -19.65 -8.81 1.14
N TYR A 779 -20.11 -8.46 -0.06
CA TYR A 779 -19.67 -9.07 -1.30
C TYR A 779 -18.20 -8.74 -1.64
N LYS A 780 -17.66 -7.59 -1.21
CA LYS A 780 -16.24 -7.22 -1.37
C LYS A 780 -15.35 -7.74 -0.23
N MET A 781 -15.80 -7.62 1.02
CA MET A 781 -15.06 -7.89 2.26
C MET A 781 -15.16 -9.36 2.71
N GLN A 782 -15.11 -10.31 1.77
CA GLN A 782 -15.41 -11.72 2.05
C GLN A 782 -14.39 -12.33 3.03
N PRO A 783 -14.79 -12.94 4.17
CA PRO A 783 -13.88 -13.67 5.04
C PRO A 783 -13.43 -14.98 4.37
N CYS A 784 -12.17 -14.99 3.94
CA CYS A 784 -11.50 -16.03 3.16
C CYS A 784 -11.05 -17.26 3.97
N ILE A 785 -10.68 -17.06 5.24
CA ILE A 785 -10.05 -18.11 6.07
C ILE A 785 -11.12 -19.00 6.70
N GLY A 786 -10.97 -20.32 6.56
CA GLY A 786 -11.73 -21.32 7.30
C GLY A 786 -13.24 -21.28 7.00
N SER A 787 -14.06 -21.38 8.03
CA SER A 787 -15.53 -21.45 7.92
C SER A 787 -16.19 -20.10 7.58
N GLY A 788 -15.41 -19.05 7.32
CA GLY A 788 -15.89 -17.71 6.98
C GLY A 788 -16.80 -17.67 5.76
N ARG A 789 -16.58 -18.54 4.78
CA ARG A 789 -17.41 -18.70 3.58
C ARG A 789 -18.91 -18.87 3.90
N ILE A 790 -19.25 -19.68 4.91
CA ILE A 790 -20.66 -19.90 5.33
C ILE A 790 -21.23 -18.63 5.96
N ALA A 791 -20.51 -18.04 6.92
CA ALA A 791 -20.88 -16.78 7.56
C ALA A 791 -21.08 -15.64 6.54
N ASN A 792 -20.26 -15.61 5.49
CA ASN A 792 -20.38 -14.62 4.42
C ASN A 792 -21.61 -14.85 3.54
N ASN A 793 -21.91 -16.10 3.19
CA ASN A 793 -23.11 -16.42 2.41
C ASN A 793 -24.38 -16.04 3.18
N ILE A 794 -24.45 -16.31 4.49
CA ILE A 794 -25.58 -15.89 5.34
C ILE A 794 -25.70 -14.35 5.39
N ARG A 795 -24.58 -13.61 5.44
CA ARG A 795 -24.58 -12.13 5.40
C ARG A 795 -25.09 -11.58 4.07
N VAL A 796 -24.59 -12.09 2.95
CA VAL A 796 -25.01 -11.65 1.62
C VAL A 796 -26.47 -12.04 1.33
N LEU A 797 -26.90 -13.23 1.76
CA LEU A 797 -28.30 -13.65 1.80
C LEU A 797 -29.18 -12.70 2.61
N SER A 798 -28.73 -12.29 3.80
CA SER A 798 -29.48 -11.35 4.65
C SER A 798 -29.70 -10.00 3.97
N PHE A 799 -28.65 -9.45 3.35
CA PHE A 799 -28.71 -8.14 2.73
C PHE A 799 -29.38 -8.16 1.35
N SER A 800 -29.28 -9.24 0.57
CA SER A 800 -30.03 -9.38 -0.69
C SER A 800 -31.53 -9.58 -0.44
N SER A 801 -31.89 -10.46 0.51
CA SER A 801 -33.27 -10.70 0.96
C SER A 801 -33.92 -9.40 1.39
N SER A 802 -33.29 -8.68 2.33
CA SER A 802 -33.79 -7.40 2.82
C SER A 802 -33.84 -6.32 1.73
N SER A 803 -32.85 -6.23 0.83
CA SER A 803 -32.87 -5.28 -0.29
C SER A 803 -34.03 -5.55 -1.25
N TYR A 804 -34.31 -6.82 -1.55
CA TYR A 804 -35.42 -7.22 -2.41
C TYR A 804 -36.76 -6.88 -1.76
N THR A 805 -36.98 -7.26 -0.50
CA THR A 805 -38.19 -6.87 0.25
C THR A 805 -38.37 -5.35 0.28
N THR A 806 -37.28 -4.58 0.40
CA THR A 806 -37.33 -3.11 0.36
C THR A 806 -37.77 -2.58 -1.01
N LEU A 807 -37.38 -3.22 -2.12
CA LEU A 807 -37.84 -2.88 -3.46
C LEU A 807 -39.34 -3.20 -3.63
N CYS A 808 -39.81 -4.35 -3.12
CA CYS A 808 -41.24 -4.69 -3.14
C CYS A 808 -42.08 -3.71 -2.30
N VAL A 809 -41.58 -3.31 -1.11
CA VAL A 809 -42.21 -2.28 -0.27
C VAL A 809 -42.19 -0.90 -0.94
N LEU A 810 -41.11 -0.52 -1.62
CA LEU A 810 -41.06 0.72 -2.39
C LEU A 810 -42.08 0.70 -3.54
N GLY A 811 -42.20 -0.42 -4.25
CA GLY A 811 -43.22 -0.63 -5.28
C GLY A 811 -44.64 -0.53 -4.74
N PHE A 812 -44.92 -1.14 -3.58
CA PHE A 812 -46.19 -1.01 -2.86
C PHE A 812 -46.49 0.46 -2.49
N LEU A 813 -45.55 1.17 -1.86
CA LEU A 813 -45.72 2.57 -1.46
C LEU A 813 -45.91 3.53 -2.64
N VAL A 814 -45.31 3.26 -3.80
CA VAL A 814 -45.45 4.09 -5.01
C VAL A 814 -46.72 3.74 -5.80
N SER A 815 -47.14 2.47 -5.83
CA SER A 815 -48.34 2.03 -6.55
C SER A 815 -49.64 2.15 -5.77
N GLN A 816 -49.56 2.34 -4.44
CA GLN A 816 -50.71 2.31 -3.52
C GLN A 816 -51.56 1.03 -3.66
N SER A 817 -50.90 -0.10 -4.02
CA SER A 817 -51.55 -1.38 -4.26
C SER A 817 -52.00 -2.08 -2.97
N SER A 818 -52.83 -3.12 -3.10
CA SER A 818 -53.27 -3.92 -1.95
C SER A 818 -52.13 -4.70 -1.31
N ILE A 819 -52.26 -5.01 -0.01
CA ILE A 819 -51.29 -5.85 0.72
C ILE A 819 -51.12 -7.25 0.09
N THR A 820 -52.15 -7.77 -0.57
CA THR A 820 -52.11 -9.01 -1.36
C THR A 820 -51.07 -8.93 -2.49
N ASN A 821 -51.00 -7.79 -3.20
CA ASN A 821 -50.03 -7.59 -4.27
C ASN A 821 -48.59 -7.51 -3.72
N LEU A 822 -48.41 -6.97 -2.51
CA LEU A 822 -47.12 -7.01 -1.81
C LEU A 822 -46.73 -8.47 -1.47
N TYR A 823 -47.65 -9.30 -0.95
CA TYR A 823 -47.35 -10.72 -0.70
C TYR A 823 -47.01 -11.49 -1.98
N VAL A 824 -47.73 -11.27 -3.09
CA VAL A 824 -47.42 -11.86 -4.40
C VAL A 824 -46.03 -11.42 -4.88
N ALA A 825 -45.70 -10.13 -4.74
CA ALA A 825 -44.37 -9.59 -5.08
C ALA A 825 -43.23 -10.10 -4.19
N LEU A 826 -43.52 -10.76 -3.06
CA LEU A 826 -42.51 -11.39 -2.19
C LEU A 826 -42.30 -12.87 -2.49
N SER A 827 -43.19 -13.50 -3.26
CA SER A 827 -43.08 -14.92 -3.64
C SER A 827 -41.74 -15.32 -4.31
N PRO A 828 -41.00 -14.45 -5.04
CA PRO A 828 -39.70 -14.81 -5.60
C PRO A 828 -38.53 -14.83 -4.60
N LEU A 829 -38.75 -14.49 -3.32
CA LEU A 829 -37.68 -14.45 -2.30
C LEU A 829 -36.79 -15.70 -2.26
N PRO A 830 -37.30 -16.95 -2.31
CA PRO A 830 -36.45 -18.14 -2.34
C PRO A 830 -35.49 -18.20 -3.54
N ILE A 831 -35.88 -17.64 -4.69
CA ILE A 831 -35.01 -17.54 -5.88
C ILE A 831 -33.92 -16.48 -5.64
N VAL A 832 -34.27 -15.33 -5.03
CA VAL A 832 -33.30 -14.31 -4.60
C VAL A 832 -32.29 -14.88 -3.59
N TRP A 833 -32.75 -15.77 -2.69
CA TRP A 833 -31.90 -16.45 -1.71
C TRP A 833 -30.91 -17.42 -2.38
N ALA A 834 -31.41 -18.31 -3.25
CA ALA A 834 -30.58 -19.28 -3.95
C ALA A 834 -29.56 -18.64 -4.90
N THR A 835 -29.97 -17.59 -5.63
CA THR A 835 -29.09 -16.85 -6.54
C THR A 835 -28.02 -16.06 -5.78
N ALA A 836 -28.39 -15.33 -4.72
CA ALA A 836 -27.43 -14.59 -3.89
C ALA A 836 -26.40 -15.53 -3.22
N TRP A 837 -26.85 -16.69 -2.71
CA TRP A 837 -25.96 -17.71 -2.17
C TRP A 837 -24.99 -18.24 -3.25
N SER A 838 -25.51 -18.67 -4.41
CA SER A 838 -24.71 -19.26 -5.49
C SER A 838 -23.65 -18.30 -6.04
N VAL A 839 -24.01 -17.04 -6.31
CA VAL A 839 -23.10 -16.01 -6.82
C VAL A 839 -22.01 -15.67 -5.79
N ASN A 840 -22.39 -15.49 -4.52
CA ASN A 840 -21.43 -15.19 -3.45
C ASN A 840 -20.50 -16.37 -3.15
N ASP A 841 -21.03 -17.60 -3.15
CA ASP A 841 -20.28 -18.83 -2.92
C ASP A 841 -19.24 -19.07 -4.03
N ARG A 842 -19.64 -18.90 -5.30
CA ARG A 842 -18.73 -18.99 -6.46
C ARG A 842 -17.57 -18.01 -6.34
N ARG A 843 -17.81 -16.78 -5.89
CA ARG A 843 -16.75 -15.79 -5.62
C ARG A 843 -15.91 -16.17 -4.41
N ALA A 844 -16.53 -16.56 -3.30
CA ALA A 844 -15.84 -16.89 -2.06
C ALA A 844 -14.86 -18.07 -2.22
N ARG A 845 -15.17 -19.04 -3.09
CA ARG A 845 -14.26 -20.15 -3.45
C ARG A 845 -12.93 -19.68 -4.06
N LEU A 846 -12.88 -18.51 -4.71
CA LEU A 846 -11.65 -17.99 -5.33
C LEU A 846 -10.60 -17.57 -4.29
N PHE A 847 -11.03 -17.21 -3.09
CA PHE A 847 -10.18 -16.75 -1.99
C PHE A 847 -10.21 -17.70 -0.79
N HIS A 848 -10.90 -18.84 -0.88
CA HIS A 848 -11.11 -19.73 0.25
C HIS A 848 -9.85 -20.48 0.62
N ILE A 849 -9.42 -20.32 1.87
CA ILE A 849 -8.35 -21.14 2.46
C ILE A 849 -9.03 -22.15 3.40
N PRO A 850 -8.90 -23.47 3.13
CA PRO A 850 -9.53 -24.50 3.94
C PRO A 850 -8.93 -24.56 5.35
N ARG A 851 -9.67 -25.10 6.33
CA ARG A 851 -9.25 -25.19 7.74
C ARG A 851 -8.32 -26.40 7.96
N LEU A 852 -7.17 -26.40 7.29
CA LEU A 852 -6.17 -27.48 7.28
C LEU A 852 -4.94 -27.14 8.15
N THR A 853 -4.09 -28.14 8.39
CA THR A 853 -2.76 -28.00 8.99
C THR A 853 -1.77 -27.31 8.05
N ILE A 854 -0.60 -26.91 8.57
CA ILE A 854 0.46 -26.30 7.75
C ILE A 854 1.00 -27.29 6.71
N LEU A 855 1.09 -28.59 7.05
CA LEU A 855 1.53 -29.65 6.16
C LEU A 855 0.55 -29.85 4.99
N GLU A 856 -0.74 -30.03 5.29
CA GLU A 856 -1.79 -30.17 4.26
C GLU A 856 -1.91 -28.93 3.36
N LEU A 857 -1.80 -27.71 3.94
CA LEU A 857 -1.78 -26.47 3.15
C LEU A 857 -0.61 -26.43 2.14
N LEU A 858 0.55 -27.03 2.46
CA LEU A 858 1.68 -27.13 1.51
C LEU A 858 1.48 -28.19 0.42
N GLN A 859 0.56 -29.14 0.63
CA GLN A 859 0.17 -30.15 -0.35
C GLN A 859 -0.99 -29.70 -1.27
N GLU A 860 -1.73 -28.66 -0.87
CA GLU A 860 -2.89 -28.16 -1.60
C GLU A 860 -2.60 -27.73 -3.04
N ARG A 861 -3.58 -27.96 -3.92
CA ARG A 861 -3.49 -27.64 -5.35
C ARG A 861 -3.71 -26.15 -5.63
N ALA A 862 -4.37 -25.44 -4.71
CA ALA A 862 -4.60 -24.00 -4.82
C ALA A 862 -3.34 -23.21 -4.45
N THR A 863 -2.78 -22.47 -5.41
CA THR A 863 -1.53 -21.70 -5.23
C THR A 863 -1.60 -20.69 -4.09
N GLN A 864 -2.77 -20.08 -3.83
CA GLN A 864 -2.97 -19.20 -2.66
C GLN A 864 -2.88 -19.99 -1.35
N ALA A 865 -3.59 -21.11 -1.21
CA ALA A 865 -3.54 -21.94 0.00
C ALA A 865 -2.11 -22.45 0.30
N LYS A 866 -1.39 -22.86 -0.76
CA LYS A 866 0.01 -23.28 -0.70
C LYS A 866 0.97 -22.15 -0.29
N THR A 867 0.79 -20.95 -0.85
CA THR A 867 1.55 -19.75 -0.47
C THR A 867 1.30 -19.39 0.99
N VAL A 868 0.04 -19.41 1.41
CA VAL A 868 -0.39 -19.19 2.80
C VAL A 868 0.18 -20.26 3.73
N GLY A 869 0.29 -21.51 3.30
CA GLY A 869 0.97 -22.60 4.01
C GLY A 869 2.47 -22.34 4.22
N ALA A 870 3.18 -21.88 3.18
CA ALA A 870 4.60 -21.52 3.29
C ALA A 870 4.84 -20.32 4.24
N ILE A 871 3.96 -19.31 4.19
CA ILE A 871 3.99 -18.17 5.12
C ILE A 871 3.63 -18.61 6.54
N ALA A 872 2.64 -19.49 6.71
CA ALA A 872 2.28 -20.04 8.02
C ALA A 872 3.44 -20.84 8.62
N ALA A 873 4.12 -21.67 7.83
CA ALA A 873 5.34 -22.36 8.24
C ALA A 873 6.45 -21.38 8.65
N LEU A 874 6.65 -20.30 7.89
CA LEU A 874 7.65 -19.28 8.19
C LEU A 874 7.36 -18.52 9.49
N HIS A 875 6.09 -18.27 9.82
CA HIS A 875 5.69 -17.48 11.00
C HIS A 875 5.28 -18.31 12.23
N ALA A 876 5.07 -19.62 12.10
CA ALA A 876 4.77 -20.51 13.21
C ALA A 876 5.95 -20.63 14.19
N ASN A 877 5.65 -21.17 15.37
CA ASN A 877 6.66 -21.68 16.30
C ASN A 877 6.80 -23.20 16.04
N PRO A 878 7.99 -23.71 15.66
CA PRO A 878 8.22 -25.15 15.46
C PRO A 878 7.85 -26.02 16.66
N VAL A 879 7.97 -25.50 17.89
CA VAL A 879 7.58 -26.20 19.14
C VAL A 879 6.05 -26.38 19.27
N SER A 880 5.26 -25.75 18.40
CA SER A 880 3.81 -25.96 18.28
C SER A 880 3.40 -26.70 17.00
N ILE A 881 4.36 -27.27 16.26
CA ILE A 881 4.13 -28.17 15.13
C ILE A 881 4.61 -29.56 15.55
N PRO A 882 3.84 -30.64 15.35
CA PRO A 882 4.29 -32.01 15.62
C PRO A 882 5.63 -32.32 14.95
N GLU A 883 6.59 -32.90 15.66
CA GLU A 883 7.94 -33.19 15.11
C GLU A 883 7.89 -34.05 13.84
N VAL A 884 6.92 -34.96 13.76
CA VAL A 884 6.68 -35.82 12.58
C VAL A 884 6.36 -35.02 11.31
N ASP A 885 5.80 -33.81 11.44
CA ASP A 885 5.50 -32.95 10.29
C ASP A 885 6.73 -32.18 9.80
N HIS A 886 7.80 -32.04 10.61
CA HIS A 886 8.91 -31.12 10.31
C HIS A 886 9.63 -31.53 9.02
N GLU A 887 9.85 -32.83 8.80
CA GLU A 887 10.49 -33.35 7.58
C GLU A 887 9.59 -33.27 6.35
N ALA A 888 8.30 -33.58 6.51
CA ALA A 888 7.32 -33.45 5.44
C ALA A 888 7.15 -31.98 5.00
N ILE A 889 7.18 -31.04 5.94
CA ILE A 889 7.19 -29.59 5.67
C ILE A 889 8.48 -29.19 4.94
N VAL A 890 9.67 -29.51 5.47
CA VAL A 890 10.96 -29.10 4.86
C VAL A 890 11.14 -29.68 3.45
N SER A 891 10.76 -30.94 3.22
CA SER A 891 10.83 -31.58 1.91
C SER A 891 9.86 -30.96 0.89
N LEU A 892 8.62 -30.63 1.27
CA LEU A 892 7.67 -29.91 0.41
C LEU A 892 8.13 -28.48 0.08
N LEU A 893 8.81 -27.81 1.00
CA LEU A 893 9.41 -26.49 0.77
C LEU A 893 10.57 -26.58 -0.23
N HIS A 894 11.48 -27.56 -0.09
CA HIS A 894 12.53 -27.84 -1.08
C HIS A 894 11.94 -28.17 -2.46
N LYS A 895 10.92 -29.02 -2.52
CA LYS A 895 10.18 -29.35 -3.74
C LYS A 895 9.58 -28.10 -4.39
N THR A 896 9.05 -27.19 -3.58
CA THR A 896 8.49 -25.91 -4.06
C THR A 896 9.58 -24.97 -4.58
N VAL A 897 10.71 -24.80 -3.90
CA VAL A 897 11.81 -23.94 -4.38
C VAL A 897 12.40 -24.44 -5.72
N ARG A 898 12.46 -25.77 -5.91
CA ARG A 898 12.98 -26.42 -7.13
C ARG A 898 11.97 -26.52 -8.30
N LEU A 899 10.67 -26.66 -8.03
CA LEU A 899 9.65 -26.97 -9.05
C LEU A 899 8.55 -25.90 -9.20
N ALA A 900 8.61 -24.78 -8.48
CA ALA A 900 7.63 -23.71 -8.60
C ALA A 900 7.54 -23.19 -10.05
N ARG A 901 6.33 -23.21 -10.59
CA ARG A 901 5.99 -22.54 -11.85
C ARG A 901 5.99 -21.01 -11.63
N THR A 902 6.00 -20.23 -12.70
CA THR A 902 5.90 -18.76 -12.64
C THR A 902 4.70 -18.27 -11.83
N GLY A 903 3.57 -19.01 -11.83
CA GLY A 903 2.39 -18.73 -11.00
C GLY A 903 2.49 -19.09 -9.51
N GLU A 904 3.61 -19.68 -9.06
CA GLU A 904 3.89 -20.04 -7.65
C GLU A 904 5.03 -19.20 -7.05
N LEU A 905 5.48 -18.14 -7.74
CA LEU A 905 6.67 -17.36 -7.40
C LEU A 905 6.66 -16.81 -5.96
N HIS A 906 5.52 -16.33 -5.47
CA HIS A 906 5.38 -15.84 -4.09
C HIS A 906 5.55 -16.96 -3.04
N CYS A 907 5.05 -18.18 -3.35
CA CYS A 907 5.28 -19.37 -2.53
C CYS A 907 6.76 -19.80 -2.56
N ARG A 908 7.41 -19.70 -3.74
CA ARG A 908 8.84 -20.00 -3.94
C ARG A 908 9.71 -19.15 -3.01
N LEU A 909 9.42 -17.85 -2.92
CA LEU A 909 10.16 -16.88 -2.12
C LEU A 909 10.03 -17.13 -0.61
N TYR A 910 8.82 -17.36 -0.09
CA TYR A 910 8.66 -17.67 1.33
C TYR A 910 9.18 -19.05 1.73
N ALA A 911 9.06 -20.04 0.83
CA ALA A 911 9.71 -21.33 1.02
C ALA A 911 11.24 -21.21 1.07
N ALA A 912 11.83 -20.42 0.16
CA ALA A 912 13.25 -20.13 0.19
C ALA A 912 13.68 -19.39 1.46
N ARG A 913 12.88 -18.41 1.92
CA ARG A 913 13.12 -17.67 3.16
C ARG A 913 13.15 -18.58 4.39
N LEU A 914 12.29 -19.60 4.45
CA LEU A 914 12.28 -20.59 5.54
C LEU A 914 13.45 -21.57 5.43
N LEU A 915 13.77 -22.07 4.23
CA LEU A 915 14.92 -22.95 4.03
C LEU A 915 16.26 -22.26 4.36
N TRP A 916 16.39 -20.95 4.11
CA TRP A 916 17.56 -20.18 4.55
C TRP A 916 17.79 -20.31 6.07
N PHE A 917 16.74 -20.16 6.88
CA PHE A 917 16.83 -20.40 8.34
C PHE A 917 17.03 -21.88 8.72
N CYS A 918 16.64 -22.83 7.85
CA CYS A 918 16.86 -24.26 8.07
C CYS A 918 18.34 -24.66 7.94
N HIS A 919 19.08 -24.07 7.00
CA HIS A 919 20.49 -24.38 6.76
C HIS A 919 21.48 -23.47 7.52
N ILE A 920 21.04 -22.31 8.03
CA ILE A 920 21.96 -21.26 8.52
C ILE A 920 22.83 -21.68 9.72
N GLU A 921 22.37 -22.58 10.58
CA GLU A 921 23.14 -23.03 11.74
C GLU A 921 24.32 -23.92 11.30
N SER A 922 24.05 -24.93 10.47
CA SER A 922 25.07 -25.83 9.93
C SER A 922 26.01 -25.08 8.98
N PHE A 923 25.51 -24.15 8.17
CA PHE A 923 26.33 -23.27 7.35
C PHE A 923 27.28 -22.39 8.18
N ARG A 924 26.82 -21.84 9.32
CA ARG A 924 27.68 -21.01 10.20
C ARG A 924 28.88 -21.77 10.77
N LYS A 925 28.86 -23.11 10.77
CA LYS A 925 29.99 -23.96 11.19
C LYS A 925 31.07 -24.06 10.09
N ALA A 926 30.70 -23.90 8.82
CA ALA A 926 31.60 -24.01 7.67
C ALA A 926 32.63 -22.88 7.56
N LYS A 927 32.31 -21.70 8.12
CA LYS A 927 33.06 -20.43 7.96
C LYS A 927 33.18 -19.91 6.51
N THR A 928 32.66 -20.63 5.52
CA THR A 928 32.54 -20.24 4.10
C THR A 928 31.55 -19.08 3.90
N VAL A 929 31.57 -18.48 2.71
CA VAL A 929 30.58 -17.48 2.28
C VAL A 929 29.97 -17.90 0.93
N VAL A 930 28.67 -17.68 0.76
CA VAL A 930 27.92 -17.99 -0.47
C VAL A 930 27.98 -16.81 -1.44
N GLY A 931 27.80 -17.07 -2.74
CA GLY A 931 27.65 -16.04 -3.76
C GLY A 931 28.91 -15.84 -4.61
N GLU A 932 29.39 -14.60 -4.69
CA GLU A 932 30.52 -14.22 -5.54
C GLU A 932 31.87 -14.63 -4.92
N CYS A 933 32.72 -15.31 -5.70
CA CYS A 933 33.98 -15.87 -5.19
C CYS A 933 35.16 -14.89 -5.29
N GLY A 934 35.24 -14.10 -6.37
CA GLY A 934 36.34 -13.18 -6.63
C GLY A 934 36.34 -11.97 -5.69
N ASP A 935 37.47 -11.65 -5.09
CA ASP A 935 37.57 -10.55 -4.11
C ASP A 935 37.37 -9.17 -4.73
N ASP A 936 37.81 -8.96 -5.98
CA ASP A 936 37.69 -7.68 -6.69
C ASP A 936 36.26 -7.34 -7.11
N ASP A 937 35.40 -8.35 -7.35
CA ASP A 937 34.02 -8.18 -7.79
C ASP A 937 32.98 -8.25 -6.68
N ALA A 938 33.30 -8.95 -5.60
CA ALA A 938 32.42 -9.14 -4.46
C ALA A 938 32.39 -7.94 -3.51
N LEU A 939 31.23 -7.31 -3.35
CA LEU A 939 31.09 -6.10 -2.55
C LEU A 939 31.22 -6.34 -1.03
N PRO A 940 31.93 -5.47 -0.28
CA PRO A 940 32.09 -5.62 1.17
C PRO A 940 30.76 -5.35 1.93
N PRO A 941 30.35 -6.19 2.90
CA PRO A 941 28.98 -6.22 3.45
C PRO A 941 28.58 -5.04 4.36
N LYS A 942 29.33 -3.93 4.32
CA LYS A 942 29.04 -2.67 5.04
C LYS A 942 28.26 -1.65 4.19
N LEU A 943 28.16 -1.83 2.87
CA LEU A 943 27.70 -0.84 1.89
C LEU A 943 26.17 -0.59 1.85
N TRP A 944 25.48 -0.69 2.99
CA TRP A 944 24.06 -0.32 3.10
C TRP A 944 23.90 0.93 3.97
N PHE A 945 23.49 2.02 3.35
CA PHE A 945 23.39 3.34 3.98
C PHE A 945 21.92 3.68 4.28
N LYS A 946 21.67 4.30 5.43
CA LYS A 946 20.33 4.67 5.89
C LYS A 946 20.09 6.16 5.70
N ASP A 947 19.00 6.54 5.03
CA ASP A 947 18.66 7.96 4.87
C ASP A 947 18.19 8.57 6.19
N LEU A 948 19.09 9.28 6.87
CA LEU A 948 18.80 9.95 8.14
C LEU A 948 17.91 11.19 7.96
N HIS A 949 17.89 11.78 6.75
CA HIS A 949 17.12 12.99 6.44
C HIS A 949 15.67 12.70 6.01
N PHE A 950 15.25 11.42 5.99
CA PHE A 950 13.87 11.04 5.68
C PHE A 950 12.93 11.37 6.85
N TYR A 951 12.16 12.46 6.73
CA TYR A 951 11.21 12.96 7.75
C TYR A 951 10.25 11.92 8.38
N GLY A 952 9.91 10.83 7.67
CA GLY A 952 9.11 9.74 8.25
C GLY A 952 9.77 9.08 9.47
N ARG A 953 11.10 9.16 9.61
CA ARG A 953 11.84 8.63 10.76
C ARG A 953 11.69 9.51 12.00
N THR A 954 11.89 10.81 11.89
CA THR A 954 11.78 11.73 13.03
C THR A 954 10.35 11.74 13.61
N ALA A 955 9.33 11.70 12.75
CA ALA A 955 7.94 11.57 13.16
C ALA A 955 7.62 10.26 13.91
N SER A 956 8.31 9.16 13.56
CA SER A 956 8.18 7.85 14.21
C SER A 956 9.01 7.73 15.49
N GLN A 957 10.12 8.46 15.63
CA GLN A 957 11.04 8.41 16.77
C GLN A 957 10.55 9.24 17.98
N LYS A 958 9.27 9.09 18.34
CA LYS A 958 8.75 9.63 19.61
C LYS A 958 9.48 9.02 20.81
N PRO A 959 9.61 9.74 21.95
CA PRO A 959 10.75 9.60 22.87
C PRO A 959 10.71 8.34 23.78
N GLY A 960 11.02 7.19 23.18
CA GLY A 960 11.35 5.94 23.87
C GLY A 960 12.64 5.29 23.34
N LEU A 961 13.50 6.09 22.69
CA LEU A 961 14.47 5.58 21.72
C LEU A 961 15.82 5.08 22.29
N THR A 962 16.01 5.09 23.62
CA THR A 962 17.20 4.51 24.25
C THR A 962 17.45 3.06 23.80
N LYS A 963 16.39 2.26 23.68
CA LYS A 963 16.45 0.86 23.21
C LYS A 963 16.93 0.65 21.77
N SER A 964 16.97 1.68 20.92
CA SER A 964 17.41 1.50 19.53
C SER A 964 18.93 1.43 19.38
N ARG A 965 19.70 1.92 20.36
CA ARG A 965 21.17 1.81 20.35
C ARG A 965 21.61 0.40 20.78
N ASP A 966 20.95 -0.17 21.80
CA ASP A 966 21.12 -1.55 22.26
C ASP A 966 20.92 -2.57 21.14
N MET A 967 19.86 -2.42 20.33
CA MET A 967 19.56 -3.36 19.24
C MET A 967 20.70 -3.46 18.21
N LEU A 968 21.46 -2.38 18.02
CA LEU A 968 22.59 -2.33 17.09
C LEU A 968 23.88 -2.92 17.72
N GLN A 969 23.98 -2.94 19.06
CA GLN A 969 25.00 -3.72 19.77
C GLN A 969 24.64 -5.21 19.84
N GLN A 970 23.37 -5.57 20.06
CA GLN A 970 22.88 -6.96 20.05
C GLN A 970 23.14 -7.66 18.71
N LEU A 971 23.15 -6.93 17.59
CA LEU A 971 23.54 -7.46 16.28
C LEU A 971 24.98 -8.00 16.22
N LYS A 972 25.90 -7.58 17.12
CA LYS A 972 27.27 -8.12 17.17
C LYS A 972 27.34 -9.57 17.65
N HIS A 973 26.36 -10.04 18.43
CA HIS A 973 26.34 -11.40 18.97
C HIS A 973 24.96 -12.05 18.86
N VAL A 974 24.57 -12.45 17.64
CA VAL A 974 23.45 -13.38 17.44
C VAL A 974 23.87 -14.79 17.91
N LYS A 975 23.73 -15.00 19.23
CA LYS A 975 23.80 -16.32 19.86
C LYS A 975 22.64 -17.16 19.32
N ILE A 976 22.98 -18.30 18.71
CA ILE A 976 22.02 -19.38 18.45
C ILE A 976 22.08 -20.29 19.68
N ARG A 977 20.92 -20.79 20.13
CA ARG A 977 20.85 -21.83 21.16
C ARG A 977 20.11 -23.04 20.61
N ARG A 978 20.68 -24.22 20.81
CA ARG A 978 19.96 -25.48 20.62
C ARG A 978 18.91 -25.62 21.72
N ILE A 979 17.71 -26.10 21.38
CA ILE A 979 16.70 -26.49 22.36
C ILE A 979 16.78 -28.01 22.47
N GLU A 980 17.53 -28.48 23.47
CA GLU A 980 18.02 -29.87 23.48
C GLU A 980 16.99 -30.89 23.98
N VAL A 981 15.93 -30.45 24.68
CA VAL A 981 14.74 -31.26 24.99
C VAL A 981 13.49 -30.39 24.89
N ILE A 982 12.48 -30.84 24.14
CA ILE A 982 11.11 -30.35 24.26
C ILE A 982 10.42 -31.22 25.32
N GLY A 983 10.33 -30.72 26.55
CA GLY A 983 9.69 -31.45 27.65
C GLY A 983 8.22 -31.74 27.32
N GLY A 984 7.87 -33.03 27.20
CA GLY A 984 6.50 -33.48 27.01
C GLY A 984 5.59 -33.11 28.21
N PRO A 985 4.26 -33.16 28.04
CA PRO A 985 3.35 -32.93 29.14
C PRO A 985 3.55 -34.03 30.20
N VAL A 986 4.01 -33.63 31.39
CA VAL A 986 4.03 -34.53 32.55
C VAL A 986 2.59 -34.89 32.87
N VAL A 987 2.24 -36.16 32.62
CA VAL A 987 1.00 -36.75 33.12
C VAL A 987 1.20 -36.98 34.60
N CYS A 988 0.72 -36.05 35.42
CA CYS A 988 0.46 -36.36 36.82
C CYS A 988 -0.69 -37.36 36.87
N ALA A 989 -0.39 -38.57 37.35
CA ALA A 989 -1.40 -39.45 37.94
C ALA A 989 -1.88 -38.85 39.27
#